data_AF-A0A3R6HQS4-F1
#
_entry.id   AF-A0A3R6HQS4-F1
#
_cell.length_a   1.000
_cell.length_b   1.000
_cell.length_c   1.000
_cell.angle_alpha   90.00
_cell.angle_beta   90.00
_cell.angle_gamma   90.00
#
_symmetry.space_group_name_H-M   'P 1'
#
loop_
_entity.id
_entity.type
_entity.pdbx_description
1 polymer ?
#
loop_
_entity_poly.entity_id
_entity_poly.type
_entity_poly.pdbx_seq_one_letter_code
_entity_poly.pdbx_strand_id
1 'polypeptide(L)'
;MYLSKKMNKFHPFPQSVSRISLPEKFTYPFHYTPHPLCVMAAEEVQKYLEEKEEWKKELENGKMFGVLVVRTDAGEIGFLAAFSGILGGRNLHAYFVPPVYDLQKPDGFFLVEEEQISAINVCIRQLSEDKNYIDCKQRLSEETVLAQQTIEEAKRLLKEAKEIRENQRRNNPDEGLQAALIRESQFQKAELKRLKQYWNNRIISLQAEVKAYETEIERLKTERKKRSAALQQKLFEQFRMLNARGEIRSLCDIFKDTVQKIPPAGAGECAAPKLLQYAYSNGLRPIAMAEFWWGNSPKTEIRKHGLYYPACKGKCEPILKHMLQGLDVETNPLSEDLCRDTELEIVWEDSYLLVVNKPAGMLSVPGKLGLDSVYRRLRSRYPEATGPMIVHRLDMATSGLLLVAKTKEVHQNLQAQFKNRTVRKRYIALLSGIIPADKGSIELPLCPDTLNRPRQIVSYEYGKPAVTFYQVLARENGQTCIAFYPQTGRTHQLRVHAAHPQGLNTPITGDELYGIKADRLYLHAEYLAFRHPVTGITIEVEKKAGFHSDVPLPPIRQEEYRLDWSSLNPKEIENMKDELTELWEASVRSTHHFLTEADIQFYKPLVRNNYLTAVQLYLIRNEQNKTVAFMGLSDDMIEMLFVLPDEQGKGYGKQLIDFAVREQHIYKVDVNEQNLQATFFYLNRGFEIVGRDETDPSGNPFPILHLYLKEFYLQGKKSTGLRIRRITDNKKNFLDLLLLADEQESMIDRYLDRGEMFALYKGDSLKSVCVVTDEGNRTFEIKNIATYPQYQKQGYGKLLIQFLFGYYRGKCRSMLVGTGDSPLTIPFYEHCGFTYSHRIPNFFTDNYEHPIFEGGKQLVDMVYLQKSPDEGGVYVFSS
;
A
#
# COMPACT_ATOMS: atom_id res chain seq x y z
N MET A 1 49.24 -30.35 1.92
CA MET A 1 50.32 -29.36 2.09
C MET A 1 50.41 -28.47 0.84
N TYR A 2 49.41 -27.62 0.62
CA TYR A 2 49.46 -26.53 -0.36
C TYR A 2 49.37 -25.22 0.42
N LEU A 3 50.52 -24.78 0.94
CA LEU A 3 50.70 -23.42 1.43
C LEU A 3 50.63 -22.51 0.20
N SER A 4 49.41 -22.04 -0.11
CA SER A 4 49.20 -20.90 -1.00
C SER A 4 50.08 -19.76 -0.49
N LYS A 5 51.05 -19.30 -1.29
CA LYS A 5 51.78 -18.06 -1.07
C LYS A 5 50.76 -16.99 -0.67
N LYS A 6 50.74 -16.56 0.60
CA LYS A 6 49.88 -15.46 1.07
C LYS A 6 50.18 -14.24 0.20
N MET A 7 49.33 -13.95 -0.78
CA MET A 7 49.43 -12.70 -1.53
C MET A 7 49.23 -11.57 -0.53
N ASN A 8 50.28 -10.79 -0.30
CA ASN A 8 50.21 -9.62 0.56
C ASN A 8 49.26 -8.60 -0.10
N LYS A 9 48.16 -8.26 0.58
CA LYS A 9 47.17 -7.27 0.11
C LYS A 9 47.33 -5.92 0.80
N PHE A 10 48.41 -5.75 1.55
CA PHE A 10 48.78 -4.50 2.20
C PHE A 10 49.30 -3.50 1.17
N HIS A 11 48.68 -2.31 1.14
CA HIS A 11 49.11 -1.19 0.31
C HIS A 11 49.77 -0.12 1.19
N PRO A 12 51.06 0.21 0.98
CA PRO A 12 51.69 1.33 1.66
C PRO A 12 51.16 2.65 1.11
N PHE A 13 51.14 3.71 1.93
CA PHE A 13 50.80 5.04 1.45
C PHE A 13 51.94 5.61 0.57
N PRO A 14 51.63 6.21 -0.60
CA PRO A 14 52.66 6.78 -1.47
C PRO A 14 53.32 8.03 -0.91
N GLN A 15 52.68 8.69 0.06
CA GLN A 15 53.18 9.89 0.75
C GLN A 15 53.31 9.62 2.26
N SER A 16 54.22 10.34 2.93
CA SER A 16 54.39 10.22 4.38
C SER A 16 53.13 10.66 5.12
N VAL A 17 52.56 9.75 5.91
CA VAL A 17 51.37 10.00 6.74
C VAL A 17 51.70 10.46 8.16
N SER A 18 52.98 10.71 8.47
CA SER A 18 53.48 11.09 9.80
C SER A 18 52.87 12.36 10.38
N ARG A 19 52.35 13.26 9.53
CA ARG A 19 51.70 14.53 9.93
C ARG A 19 50.23 14.38 10.31
N ILE A 20 49.62 13.23 10.04
CA ILE A 20 48.22 12.96 10.35
C ILE A 20 48.17 12.18 11.66
N SER A 21 47.52 12.73 12.69
CA SER A 21 47.32 12.04 13.96
C SER A 21 46.53 10.75 13.75
N LEU A 22 46.98 9.66 14.37
CA LEU A 22 46.23 8.41 14.38
C LEU A 22 45.03 8.56 15.33
N PRO A 23 43.86 7.96 14.99
CA PRO A 23 42.72 7.98 15.87
C PRO A 23 43.03 7.14 17.13
N GLU A 24 42.54 7.60 18.28
CA GLU A 24 42.72 6.89 19.56
C GLU A 24 41.91 5.59 19.61
N LYS A 25 40.73 5.59 18.97
CA LYS A 25 39.81 4.46 18.90
C LYS A 25 39.47 4.13 17.45
N PHE A 26 39.10 2.88 17.21
CA PHE A 26 38.63 2.45 15.90
C PHE A 26 37.29 3.10 15.56
N THR A 27 37.15 3.51 14.30
CA THR A 27 35.94 4.17 13.77
C THR A 27 34.66 3.38 14.05
N TYR A 28 33.61 4.03 14.53
CA TYR A 28 32.29 3.39 14.68
C TYR A 28 31.62 3.20 13.29
N PRO A 29 31.56 1.99 12.72
CA PRO A 29 31.29 1.82 11.29
C PRO A 29 29.84 2.07 10.88
N PHE A 30 28.93 2.25 11.83
CA PHE A 30 27.49 2.46 11.57
C PHE A 30 27.11 3.93 11.50
N HIS A 31 28.00 4.83 11.92
CA HIS A 31 27.81 6.27 11.92
C HIS A 31 29.17 6.96 12.18
N TYR A 32 29.78 7.54 11.15
CA TYR A 32 31.10 8.16 11.25
C TYR A 32 31.34 9.23 10.19
N THR A 33 32.36 10.06 10.42
CA THR A 33 33.01 10.88 9.39
C THR A 33 34.35 10.20 9.04
N PRO A 34 34.67 9.93 7.76
CA PRO A 34 35.90 9.24 7.39
C PRO A 34 37.14 9.95 7.94
N HIS A 35 38.04 9.18 8.56
CA HIS A 35 39.33 9.69 9.01
C HIS A 35 40.19 10.13 7.79
N PRO A 36 41.04 11.18 7.88
CA PRO A 36 41.85 11.64 6.75
C PRO A 36 42.69 10.54 6.07
N LEU A 37 43.22 9.59 6.84
CA LEU A 37 43.93 8.42 6.30
C LEU A 37 43.03 7.50 5.46
N CYS A 38 41.76 7.36 5.81
CA CYS A 38 40.80 6.60 5.02
C CYS A 38 40.45 7.35 3.73
N VAL A 39 40.38 8.68 3.77
CA VAL A 39 40.17 9.49 2.56
C VAL A 39 41.33 9.31 1.58
N MET A 40 42.58 9.44 2.06
CA MET A 40 43.77 9.18 1.24
C MET A 40 43.79 7.75 0.67
N ALA A 41 43.45 6.75 1.50
CA ALA A 41 43.38 5.37 1.03
C ALA A 41 42.29 5.20 -0.05
N ALA A 42 41.13 5.83 0.12
CA ALA A 42 40.05 5.78 -0.85
C ALA A 42 40.44 6.45 -2.17
N GLU A 43 41.14 7.60 -2.14
CA GLU A 43 41.66 8.27 -3.34
C GLU A 43 42.61 7.36 -4.14
N GLU A 44 43.47 6.59 -3.47
CA GLU A 44 44.34 5.60 -4.15
C GLU A 44 43.54 4.48 -4.81
N VAL A 45 42.48 3.98 -4.15
CA VAL A 45 41.57 3.01 -4.76
C VAL A 45 40.83 3.63 -5.96
N GLN A 46 40.40 4.88 -5.86
CA GLN A 46 39.70 5.58 -6.93
C GLN A 46 40.58 5.74 -8.17
N LYS A 47 41.83 6.19 -8.01
CA LYS A 47 42.83 6.24 -9.10
C LYS A 47 43.01 4.88 -9.76
N TYR A 48 43.14 3.82 -8.95
CA TYR A 48 43.24 2.46 -9.47
C TYR A 48 42.01 2.04 -10.29
N LEU A 49 40.81 2.44 -9.90
CA LEU A 49 39.57 2.14 -10.64
C LEU A 49 39.49 2.91 -11.95
N GLU A 50 39.94 4.16 -11.99
CA GLU A 50 39.96 4.99 -13.21
C GLU A 50 40.86 4.42 -14.31
N GLU A 51 41.97 3.76 -13.93
CA GLU A 51 42.89 3.11 -14.87
C GLU A 51 42.33 1.83 -15.50
N LYS A 52 41.21 1.28 -15.01
CA LYS A 52 40.65 0.00 -15.46
C LYS A 52 39.48 0.20 -16.42
N GLU A 53 39.81 0.45 -17.68
CA GLU A 53 38.84 0.58 -18.78
C GLU A 53 37.90 -0.64 -18.90
N GLU A 54 38.37 -1.86 -18.58
CA GLU A 54 37.56 -3.08 -18.60
C GLU A 54 36.36 -3.07 -17.63
N TRP A 55 36.42 -2.29 -16.55
CA TRP A 55 35.34 -2.23 -15.55
C TRP A 55 34.42 -1.03 -15.73
N LYS A 56 34.77 -0.09 -16.61
CA LYS A 56 34.09 1.21 -16.75
C LYS A 56 32.57 1.08 -16.92
N LYS A 57 32.13 0.23 -17.85
CA LYS A 57 30.70 -0.03 -18.11
C LYS A 57 29.98 -0.69 -16.92
N GLU A 58 30.66 -1.55 -16.16
CA GLU A 58 30.06 -2.16 -14.96
C GLU A 58 29.95 -1.11 -13.85
N LEU A 59 31.01 -0.35 -13.63
CA LEU A 59 31.11 0.68 -12.60
C LEU A 59 30.18 1.86 -12.84
N GLU A 60 29.81 2.16 -14.09
CA GLU A 60 28.73 3.11 -14.40
C GLU A 60 27.42 2.77 -13.68
N ASN A 61 27.11 1.49 -13.44
CA ASN A 61 25.90 1.07 -12.72
C ASN A 61 26.01 1.19 -11.19
N GLY A 62 27.18 1.57 -10.68
CA GLY A 62 27.40 1.80 -9.25
C GLY A 62 27.86 0.55 -8.49
N LYS A 63 28.86 0.71 -7.62
CA LYS A 63 29.35 -0.34 -6.71
C LYS A 63 29.89 0.25 -5.41
N MET A 64 29.80 -0.52 -4.32
CA MET A 64 30.38 -0.14 -3.03
C MET A 64 31.82 -0.66 -2.90
N PHE A 65 32.71 0.23 -2.51
CA PHE A 65 34.11 -0.06 -2.18
C PHE A 65 34.38 0.28 -0.72
N GLY A 66 35.40 -0.34 -0.14
CA GLY A 66 35.81 -0.07 1.22
C GLY A 66 37.32 -0.10 1.37
N VAL A 67 37.80 0.72 2.31
CA VAL A 67 39.20 0.79 2.72
C VAL A 67 39.32 0.59 4.22
N LEU A 68 40.37 -0.13 4.63
CA LEU A 68 40.71 -0.34 6.03
C LEU A 68 42.16 0.05 6.25
N VAL A 69 42.39 1.10 7.03
CA VAL A 69 43.72 1.48 7.48
C VAL A 69 44.16 0.51 8.56
N VAL A 70 45.35 -0.05 8.40
CA VAL A 70 45.88 -1.11 9.27
C VAL A 70 47.32 -0.81 9.68
N ARG A 71 47.71 -1.34 10.84
CA ARG A 71 49.09 -1.38 11.31
C ARG A 71 49.63 -2.81 11.24
N THR A 72 50.82 -2.98 10.68
CA THR A 72 51.56 -4.25 10.72
C THR A 72 52.22 -4.47 12.09
N ASP A 73 52.66 -5.69 12.39
CA ASP A 73 53.42 -5.97 13.61
C ASP A 73 54.78 -5.23 13.65
N ALA A 74 55.33 -4.88 12.48
CA ALA A 74 56.52 -4.04 12.35
C ALA A 74 56.23 -2.54 12.60
N GLY A 75 54.98 -2.15 12.84
CA GLY A 75 54.57 -0.77 13.10
C GLY A 75 54.27 0.05 11.85
N GLU A 76 54.35 -0.53 10.65
CA GLU A 76 54.08 0.16 9.40
C GLU A 76 52.59 0.42 9.23
N ILE A 77 52.25 1.59 8.68
CA ILE A 77 50.88 2.03 8.43
C ILE A 77 50.60 1.95 6.93
N GLY A 78 49.51 1.27 6.58
CA GLY A 78 49.03 1.16 5.21
C GLY A 78 47.54 0.87 5.19
N PHE A 79 47.02 0.42 4.06
CA PHE A 79 45.61 0.13 3.90
C PHE A 79 45.33 -1.16 3.13
N LEU A 80 44.13 -1.68 3.33
CA LEU A 80 43.52 -2.77 2.56
C LEU A 80 42.34 -2.20 1.77
N ALA A 81 42.04 -2.81 0.61
CA ALA A 81 40.91 -2.43 -0.23
C ALA A 81 39.98 -3.62 -0.49
N ALA A 82 38.66 -3.38 -0.54
CA ALA A 82 37.65 -4.38 -0.84
C ALA A 82 36.48 -3.78 -1.64
N PHE A 83 35.65 -4.65 -2.22
CA PHE A 83 34.42 -4.28 -2.92
C PHE A 83 33.27 -5.22 -2.56
N SER A 84 32.04 -4.74 -2.74
CA SER A 84 30.82 -5.54 -2.54
C SER A 84 30.51 -6.46 -3.73
N GLY A 85 30.16 -7.72 -3.47
CA GLY A 85 29.73 -8.66 -4.51
C GLY A 85 30.88 -9.08 -5.46
N ILE A 86 30.62 -9.02 -6.77
CA ILE A 86 31.51 -9.40 -7.88
C ILE A 86 31.92 -8.14 -8.65
N LEU A 87 33.13 -8.14 -9.22
CA LEU A 87 33.68 -7.08 -10.07
C LEU A 87 34.35 -7.69 -11.30
N GLY A 88 34.01 -7.25 -12.51
CA GLY A 88 34.57 -7.80 -13.76
C GLY A 88 34.28 -9.29 -13.94
N GLY A 89 33.12 -9.76 -13.47
CA GLY A 89 32.72 -11.18 -13.50
C GLY A 89 33.46 -12.10 -12.53
N ARG A 90 34.44 -11.59 -11.77
CA ARG A 90 35.25 -12.36 -10.81
C ARG A 90 35.21 -11.74 -9.41
N ASN A 91 35.41 -12.56 -8.40
CA ASN A 91 35.48 -12.16 -6.98
C ASN A 91 36.93 -12.04 -6.47
N LEU A 92 37.91 -12.56 -7.21
CA LEU A 92 39.33 -12.51 -6.88
C LEU A 92 40.09 -11.54 -7.79
N HIS A 93 40.71 -10.54 -7.19
CA HIS A 93 41.51 -9.53 -7.85
C HIS A 93 42.84 -9.31 -7.13
N ALA A 94 43.89 -8.92 -7.86
CA ALA A 94 45.22 -8.72 -7.28
C ALA A 94 45.23 -7.58 -6.25
N TYR A 95 44.52 -6.48 -6.52
CA TYR A 95 44.51 -5.27 -5.71
C TYR A 95 43.58 -5.36 -4.48
N PHE A 96 42.53 -6.17 -4.54
CA PHE A 96 41.52 -6.28 -3.48
C PHE A 96 41.73 -7.52 -2.60
N VAL A 97 41.27 -7.44 -1.35
CA VAL A 97 41.21 -8.60 -0.45
C VAL A 97 40.23 -9.66 -0.99
N PRO A 98 40.50 -10.95 -0.77
CA PRO A 98 39.63 -12.03 -1.24
C PRO A 98 38.27 -12.03 -0.52
N PRO A 99 37.24 -12.70 -1.10
CA PRO A 99 35.99 -12.93 -0.40
C PRO A 99 36.21 -13.84 0.84
N VAL A 100 35.34 -13.70 1.85
CA VAL A 100 35.38 -14.56 3.05
C VAL A 100 35.21 -16.03 2.70
N TYR A 101 34.32 -16.32 1.75
CA TYR A 101 34.10 -17.63 1.16
C TYR A 101 34.00 -17.50 -0.36
N ASP A 102 34.68 -18.38 -1.08
CA ASP A 102 34.72 -18.35 -2.54
C ASP A 102 33.55 -19.13 -3.15
N LEU A 103 32.56 -18.39 -3.63
CA LEU A 103 31.36 -18.91 -4.29
C LEU A 103 31.61 -19.44 -5.71
N GLN A 104 32.71 -19.02 -6.36
CA GLN A 104 32.98 -19.28 -7.78
C GLN A 104 33.85 -20.53 -8.02
N LYS A 105 34.05 -21.38 -7.00
CA LYS A 105 34.78 -22.64 -7.18
C LYS A 105 34.00 -23.55 -8.16
N PRO A 106 34.62 -23.98 -9.29
CA PRO A 106 33.94 -24.77 -10.32
C PRO A 106 33.28 -26.06 -9.79
N ASP A 107 33.92 -26.73 -8.82
CA ASP A 107 33.41 -27.95 -8.18
C ASP A 107 32.60 -27.66 -6.88
N GLY A 108 32.22 -26.40 -6.66
CA GLY A 108 31.50 -25.96 -5.48
C GLY A 108 30.02 -26.36 -5.54
N PHE A 109 29.47 -26.82 -4.40
CA PHE A 109 28.05 -27.17 -4.28
C PHE A 109 27.11 -26.02 -4.68
N PHE A 110 27.59 -24.77 -4.66
CA PHE A 110 26.79 -23.60 -4.98
C PHE A 110 26.41 -23.54 -6.47
N LEU A 111 27.38 -23.65 -7.38
CA LEU A 111 27.14 -23.56 -8.82
C LEU A 111 26.23 -24.71 -9.31
N VAL A 112 26.45 -25.92 -8.80
CA VAL A 112 25.64 -27.10 -9.13
C VAL A 112 24.17 -26.93 -8.71
N GLU A 113 23.93 -26.47 -7.49
CA GLU A 113 22.56 -26.26 -6.99
C GLU A 113 21.90 -25.02 -7.63
N GLU A 114 22.66 -23.97 -7.94
CA GLU A 114 22.19 -22.79 -8.67
C GLU A 114 21.72 -23.15 -10.09
N GLU A 115 22.48 -23.99 -10.81
CA GLU A 115 22.11 -24.49 -12.13
C GLU A 115 20.80 -25.29 -12.07
N GLN A 116 20.63 -26.15 -11.06
CA GLN A 116 19.39 -26.91 -10.85
C GLN A 116 18.19 -25.99 -10.56
N ILE A 117 18.38 -24.94 -9.74
CA ILE A 117 17.34 -23.93 -9.47
C ILE A 117 17.01 -23.15 -10.74
N SER A 118 18.02 -22.80 -11.55
CA SER A 118 17.86 -22.11 -12.83
C SER A 118 17.07 -22.97 -13.82
N ALA A 119 17.36 -24.27 -13.91
CA ALA A 119 16.61 -25.23 -14.72
C ALA A 119 15.13 -25.27 -14.33
N ILE A 120 14.81 -25.28 -13.03
CA ILE A 120 13.41 -25.20 -12.56
C ILE A 120 12.74 -23.89 -13.01
N ASN A 121 13.43 -22.75 -12.95
CA ASN A 121 12.88 -21.48 -13.45
C ASN A 121 12.59 -21.53 -14.96
N VAL A 122 13.47 -22.18 -15.74
CA VAL A 122 13.24 -22.40 -17.18
C VAL A 122 12.00 -23.28 -17.39
N CYS A 123 11.85 -24.38 -16.65
CA CYS A 123 10.65 -25.23 -16.74
C CYS A 123 9.36 -24.48 -16.37
N ILE A 124 9.38 -23.68 -15.30
CA ILE A 124 8.22 -22.84 -14.92
C ILE A 124 7.86 -21.89 -16.05
N ARG A 125 8.85 -21.24 -16.67
CA ARG A 125 8.64 -20.31 -17.79
C ARG A 125 8.05 -21.05 -18.99
N GLN A 126 8.64 -22.19 -19.38
CA GLN A 126 8.15 -23.02 -20.48
C GLN A 126 6.70 -23.46 -20.28
N LEU A 127 6.33 -23.92 -19.08
CA LEU A 127 4.94 -24.30 -18.76
C LEU A 127 3.98 -23.10 -18.73
N SER A 128 4.45 -21.94 -18.26
CA SER A 128 3.63 -20.73 -18.18
C SER A 128 3.41 -20.08 -19.56
N GLU A 129 4.36 -20.27 -20.47
CA GLU A 129 4.33 -19.78 -21.86
C GLU A 129 3.88 -20.86 -22.86
N ASP A 130 3.51 -22.06 -22.37
CA ASP A 130 3.06 -23.16 -23.24
C ASP A 130 1.78 -22.74 -23.97
N LYS A 131 1.79 -22.88 -25.30
CA LYS A 131 0.66 -22.53 -26.15
C LYS A 131 -0.61 -23.28 -25.76
N ASN A 132 -0.49 -24.55 -25.36
CA ASN A 132 -1.65 -25.35 -24.93
C ASN A 132 -2.21 -24.82 -23.62
N TYR A 133 -1.37 -24.39 -22.67
CA TYR A 133 -1.83 -23.80 -21.41
C TYR A 133 -2.58 -22.49 -21.65
N ILE A 134 -2.01 -21.61 -22.47
CA ILE A 134 -2.62 -20.32 -22.83
C ILE A 134 -3.94 -20.54 -23.58
N ASP A 135 -3.96 -21.43 -24.58
CA ASP A 135 -5.16 -21.78 -25.35
C ASP A 135 -6.25 -22.38 -24.46
N CYS A 136 -5.92 -23.35 -23.59
CA CYS A 136 -6.88 -23.94 -22.67
C CYS A 136 -7.47 -22.89 -21.71
N LYS A 137 -6.66 -21.94 -21.23
CA LYS A 137 -7.11 -20.86 -20.35
C LYS A 137 -8.01 -19.86 -21.07
N GLN A 138 -7.67 -19.53 -22.32
CA GLN A 138 -8.49 -18.69 -23.18
C GLN A 138 -9.83 -19.37 -23.49
N ARG A 139 -9.80 -20.61 -23.96
CA ARG A 139 -10.99 -21.42 -24.24
C ARG A 139 -11.88 -21.62 -23.02
N LEU A 140 -11.29 -21.85 -21.84
CA LEU A 140 -12.05 -21.91 -20.60
C LEU A 140 -12.79 -20.60 -20.33
N SER A 141 -12.13 -19.45 -20.54
CA SER A 141 -12.75 -18.13 -20.37
C SER A 141 -13.89 -17.91 -21.38
N GLU A 142 -13.62 -18.16 -22.67
CA GLU A 142 -14.58 -17.98 -23.77
C GLU A 142 -15.80 -18.90 -23.61
N GLU A 143 -15.59 -20.20 -23.38
CA GLU A 143 -16.68 -21.16 -23.20
C GLU A 143 -17.45 -20.92 -21.89
N THR A 144 -16.82 -20.37 -20.84
CA THR A 144 -17.53 -19.97 -19.61
C THR A 144 -18.47 -18.79 -19.87
N VAL A 145 -18.02 -17.78 -20.62
CA VAL A 145 -18.87 -16.65 -21.01
C VAL A 145 -20.01 -17.11 -21.92
N LEU A 146 -19.70 -17.93 -22.92
CA LEU A 146 -20.69 -18.49 -23.84
C LEU A 146 -21.73 -19.35 -23.10
N ALA A 147 -21.31 -20.18 -22.15
CA ALA A 147 -22.20 -20.95 -21.31
C ALA A 147 -23.17 -20.05 -20.53
N GLN A 148 -22.66 -18.99 -19.92
CA GLN A 148 -23.46 -18.03 -19.16
C GLN A 148 -24.52 -17.36 -20.04
N GLN A 149 -24.09 -16.83 -21.19
CA GLN A 149 -24.99 -16.18 -22.18
C GLN A 149 -26.06 -17.15 -22.70
N THR A 150 -25.66 -18.37 -23.07
CA THR A 150 -26.59 -19.38 -23.61
C THR A 150 -27.61 -19.82 -22.56
N ILE A 151 -27.19 -19.97 -21.30
CA ILE A 151 -28.09 -20.33 -20.18
C ILE A 151 -29.03 -19.15 -19.84
N GLU A 152 -28.54 -17.92 -19.88
CA GLU A 152 -29.36 -16.71 -19.64
C GLU A 152 -30.40 -16.50 -20.74
N GLU A 153 -30.01 -16.67 -22.01
CA GLU A 153 -30.94 -16.62 -23.14
C GLU A 153 -32.03 -17.69 -23.02
N ALA A 154 -31.64 -18.93 -22.72
CA ALA A 154 -32.59 -20.01 -22.51
C ALA A 154 -33.55 -19.74 -21.32
N LYS A 155 -33.08 -19.06 -20.25
CA LYS A 155 -33.95 -18.61 -19.15
C LYS A 155 -34.90 -17.50 -19.59
N ARG A 156 -34.44 -16.55 -20.40
CA ARG A 156 -35.27 -15.45 -20.94
C ARG A 156 -36.41 -15.99 -21.79
N LEU A 157 -36.08 -16.85 -22.76
CA LEU A 157 -37.07 -17.54 -23.61
C LEU A 157 -38.08 -18.34 -22.77
N LEU A 158 -37.62 -19.00 -21.70
CA LEU A 158 -38.50 -19.75 -20.80
C LEU A 158 -39.44 -18.83 -20.00
N LYS A 159 -39.01 -17.61 -19.66
CA LYS A 159 -39.82 -16.57 -19.01
C LYS A 159 -40.87 -16.00 -19.97
N GLU A 160 -40.47 -15.63 -21.19
CA GLU A 160 -41.39 -15.16 -22.24
C GLU A 160 -42.45 -16.22 -22.56
N ALA A 161 -42.04 -17.48 -22.75
CA ALA A 161 -42.96 -18.60 -22.95
C ALA A 161 -43.88 -18.83 -21.74
N LYS A 162 -43.43 -18.53 -20.51
CA LYS A 162 -44.29 -18.59 -19.33
C LYS A 162 -45.38 -17.51 -19.39
N GLU A 163 -45.04 -16.28 -19.73
CA GLU A 163 -45.99 -15.15 -19.84
C GLU A 163 -47.03 -15.39 -20.96
N ILE A 164 -46.60 -15.90 -22.12
CA ILE A 164 -47.50 -16.28 -23.22
C ILE A 164 -48.49 -17.35 -22.75
N ARG A 165 -48.00 -18.40 -22.06
CA ARG A 165 -48.86 -19.46 -21.52
C ARG A 165 -49.84 -18.96 -20.48
N GLU A 166 -49.43 -18.03 -19.61
CA GLU A 166 -50.33 -17.42 -18.61
C GLU A 166 -51.44 -16.59 -19.28
N ASN A 167 -51.13 -15.84 -20.34
CA ASN A 167 -52.12 -15.12 -21.13
C ASN A 167 -53.08 -16.07 -21.88
N GLN A 168 -52.59 -17.16 -22.46
CA GLN A 168 -53.42 -18.18 -23.11
C GLN A 168 -54.38 -18.86 -22.12
N ARG A 169 -53.91 -19.18 -20.91
CA ARG A 169 -54.75 -19.72 -19.83
C ARG A 169 -55.85 -18.76 -19.38
N ARG A 170 -55.58 -17.44 -19.38
CA ARG A 170 -56.60 -16.42 -19.05
C ARG A 170 -57.65 -16.26 -20.15
N ASN A 171 -57.24 -16.36 -21.41
CA ASN A 171 -58.12 -16.05 -22.54
C ASN A 171 -58.97 -17.25 -23.01
N ASN A 172 -58.57 -18.50 -22.75
CA ASN A 172 -59.32 -19.68 -23.19
C ASN A 172 -59.17 -20.88 -22.23
N PRO A 173 -60.12 -21.12 -21.31
CA PRO A 173 -60.03 -22.15 -20.27
C PRO A 173 -60.50 -23.54 -20.74
N ASP A 174 -60.00 -24.02 -21.88
CA ASP A 174 -60.24 -25.38 -22.38
C ASP A 174 -59.30 -26.41 -21.71
N GLU A 175 -59.84 -27.58 -21.33
CA GLU A 175 -59.06 -28.64 -20.64
C GLU A 175 -57.98 -29.27 -21.53
N GLY A 176 -58.25 -29.41 -22.83
CA GLY A 176 -57.29 -29.95 -23.80
C GLY A 176 -56.09 -29.03 -23.99
N LEU A 177 -56.35 -27.73 -24.05
CA LEU A 177 -55.32 -26.69 -24.13
C LEU A 177 -54.44 -26.65 -22.87
N GLN A 178 -55.01 -26.75 -21.66
CA GLN A 178 -54.22 -26.76 -20.43
C GLN A 178 -53.23 -27.92 -20.34
N ALA A 179 -53.64 -29.13 -20.74
CA ALA A 179 -52.78 -30.32 -20.74
C ALA A 179 -51.62 -30.20 -21.76
N ALA A 180 -51.82 -29.50 -22.88
CA ALA A 180 -50.76 -29.19 -23.84
C ALA A 180 -49.73 -28.20 -23.26
N LEU A 181 -50.18 -27.12 -22.63
CA LEU A 181 -49.31 -26.09 -22.04
C LEU A 181 -48.46 -26.62 -20.87
N ILE A 182 -48.96 -27.61 -20.11
CA ILE A 182 -48.20 -28.28 -19.04
C ILE A 182 -47.05 -29.12 -19.63
N ARG A 183 -47.33 -29.89 -20.69
CA ARG A 183 -46.31 -30.70 -21.38
C ARG A 183 -45.22 -29.83 -22.00
N GLU A 184 -45.59 -28.71 -22.61
CA GLU A 184 -44.64 -27.74 -23.14
C GLU A 184 -43.74 -27.15 -22.04
N SER A 185 -44.30 -26.82 -20.86
CA SER A 185 -43.52 -26.31 -19.73
C SER A 185 -42.54 -27.34 -19.18
N GLN A 186 -42.97 -28.59 -19.06
CA GLN A 186 -42.10 -29.69 -18.64
C GLN A 186 -40.96 -29.92 -19.64
N PHE A 187 -41.25 -29.86 -20.94
CA PHE A 187 -40.26 -30.00 -22.01
C PHE A 187 -39.19 -28.91 -21.95
N GLN A 188 -39.59 -27.62 -21.93
CA GLN A 188 -38.65 -26.49 -21.87
C GLN A 188 -37.77 -26.51 -20.59
N LYS A 189 -38.35 -26.90 -19.44
CA LYS A 189 -37.58 -27.07 -18.20
C LYS A 189 -36.56 -28.21 -18.31
N ALA A 190 -36.91 -29.30 -18.98
CA ALA A 190 -36.00 -30.42 -19.22
C ALA A 190 -34.86 -30.03 -20.18
N GLU A 191 -35.14 -29.24 -21.22
CA GLU A 191 -34.11 -28.72 -22.13
C GLU A 191 -33.13 -27.79 -21.43
N LEU A 192 -33.61 -26.83 -20.62
CA LEU A 192 -32.74 -25.96 -19.83
C LEU A 192 -31.85 -26.78 -18.87
N LYS A 193 -32.38 -27.85 -18.28
CA LYS A 193 -31.60 -28.75 -17.41
C LYS A 193 -30.49 -29.47 -18.19
N ARG A 194 -30.80 -30.00 -19.39
CA ARG A 194 -29.81 -30.64 -20.27
C ARG A 194 -28.72 -29.66 -20.71
N LEU A 195 -29.09 -28.44 -21.09
CA LEU A 195 -28.17 -27.38 -21.49
C LEU A 195 -27.21 -27.01 -20.36
N LYS A 196 -27.72 -26.81 -19.14
CA LYS A 196 -26.88 -26.55 -17.95
C LYS A 196 -25.91 -27.69 -17.69
N GLN A 197 -26.37 -28.93 -17.80
CA GLN A 197 -25.53 -30.10 -17.55
C GLN A 197 -24.44 -30.27 -18.61
N TYR A 198 -24.75 -30.00 -19.88
CA TYR A 198 -23.77 -29.97 -20.97
C TYR A 198 -22.65 -28.96 -20.69
N TRP A 199 -23.01 -27.70 -20.43
CA TRP A 199 -22.02 -26.66 -20.17
C TRP A 199 -21.22 -26.90 -18.90
N ASN A 200 -21.86 -27.40 -17.83
CA ASN A 200 -21.16 -27.73 -16.59
C ASN A 200 -20.10 -28.81 -16.82
N ASN A 201 -20.45 -29.90 -17.52
CA ASN A 201 -19.48 -30.97 -17.84
C ASN A 201 -18.33 -30.44 -18.70
N ARG A 202 -18.64 -29.57 -19.66
CA ARG A 202 -17.65 -28.98 -20.57
C ARG A 202 -16.67 -28.06 -19.82
N ILE A 203 -17.18 -27.17 -18.97
CA ILE A 203 -16.36 -26.29 -18.13
C ILE A 203 -15.51 -27.10 -17.16
N ILE A 204 -16.06 -28.13 -16.51
CA ILE A 204 -15.31 -29.00 -15.59
C ILE A 204 -14.12 -29.66 -16.32
N SER A 205 -14.30 -30.14 -17.56
CA SER A 205 -13.22 -30.72 -18.37
C SER A 205 -12.10 -29.71 -18.62
N LEU A 206 -12.44 -28.51 -19.11
CA LEU A 206 -11.45 -27.46 -19.40
C LEU A 206 -10.77 -26.96 -18.12
N GLN A 207 -11.50 -26.85 -17.01
CA GLN A 207 -10.94 -26.53 -15.71
C GLN A 207 -9.93 -27.58 -15.24
N ALA A 208 -10.20 -28.87 -15.48
CA ALA A 208 -9.27 -29.94 -15.12
C ALA A 208 -7.96 -29.85 -15.92
N GLU A 209 -8.03 -29.52 -17.21
CA GLU A 209 -6.87 -29.31 -18.08
C GLU A 209 -6.01 -28.13 -17.60
N VAL A 210 -6.61 -26.96 -17.37
CA VAL A 210 -5.91 -25.77 -16.84
C VAL A 210 -5.29 -26.06 -15.47
N LYS A 211 -6.05 -26.73 -14.59
CA LYS A 211 -5.60 -27.07 -13.23
C LYS A 211 -4.40 -28.01 -13.21
N ALA A 212 -4.25 -28.90 -14.20
CA ALA A 212 -3.09 -29.77 -14.31
C ALA A 212 -1.79 -28.96 -14.49
N TYR A 213 -1.78 -27.98 -15.40
CA TYR A 213 -0.65 -27.06 -15.59
C TYR A 213 -0.39 -26.22 -14.35
N GLU A 214 -1.43 -25.63 -13.76
CA GLU A 214 -1.27 -24.78 -12.57
C GLU A 214 -0.72 -25.56 -11.37
N THR A 215 -1.16 -26.81 -11.19
CA THR A 215 -0.65 -27.69 -10.13
C THR A 215 0.83 -27.99 -10.31
N GLU A 216 1.27 -28.26 -11.55
CA GLU A 216 2.68 -28.52 -11.84
C GLU A 216 3.55 -27.28 -11.67
N ILE A 217 3.08 -26.11 -12.12
CA ILE A 217 3.75 -24.83 -11.91
C ILE A 217 3.93 -24.53 -10.41
N GLU A 218 2.89 -24.72 -9.60
CA GLU A 218 2.97 -24.51 -8.16
C GLU A 218 3.86 -25.54 -7.45
N ARG A 219 3.88 -26.79 -7.91
CA ARG A 219 4.82 -27.82 -7.44
C ARG A 219 6.27 -27.40 -7.70
N LEU A 220 6.58 -26.94 -8.91
CA LEU A 220 7.91 -26.46 -9.28
C LEU A 220 8.31 -25.19 -8.51
N LYS A 221 7.40 -24.23 -8.32
CA LYS A 221 7.66 -23.03 -7.48
C LYS A 221 7.98 -23.41 -6.04
N THR A 222 7.24 -24.37 -5.48
CA THR A 222 7.45 -24.87 -4.12
C THR A 222 8.82 -25.55 -3.98
N GLU A 223 9.18 -26.40 -4.94
CA GLU A 223 10.48 -27.07 -4.98
C GLU A 223 11.62 -26.07 -5.14
N ARG A 224 11.49 -25.10 -6.06
CA ARG A 224 12.46 -24.00 -6.24
C ARG A 224 12.70 -23.25 -4.93
N LYS A 225 11.62 -22.90 -4.22
CA LYS A 225 11.70 -22.19 -2.94
C LYS A 225 12.42 -23.02 -1.88
N LYS A 226 12.11 -24.32 -1.78
CA LYS A 226 12.75 -25.25 -0.85
C LYS A 226 14.25 -25.38 -1.13
N ARG A 227 14.64 -25.62 -2.39
CA ARG A 227 16.04 -25.72 -2.80
C ARG A 227 16.81 -24.42 -2.58
N SER A 228 16.23 -23.29 -2.98
CA SER A 228 16.84 -21.98 -2.76
C SER A 228 17.08 -21.68 -1.27
N ALA A 229 16.13 -22.01 -0.40
CA ALA A 229 16.30 -21.85 1.05
C ALA A 229 17.39 -22.77 1.61
N ALA A 230 17.40 -24.05 1.22
CA ALA A 230 18.41 -25.02 1.66
C ALA A 230 19.83 -24.62 1.18
N LEU A 231 19.95 -24.16 -0.07
CA LEU A 231 21.19 -23.65 -0.63
C LEU A 231 21.72 -22.43 0.15
N GLN A 232 20.85 -21.45 0.41
CA GLN A 232 21.22 -20.26 1.19
C GLN A 232 21.65 -20.63 2.62
N GLN A 233 20.93 -21.54 3.28
CA GLN A 233 21.30 -22.01 4.62
C GLN A 233 22.67 -22.68 4.62
N LYS A 234 22.90 -23.63 3.70
CA LYS A 234 24.19 -24.31 3.54
C LYS A 234 25.31 -23.32 3.25
N LEU A 235 25.01 -22.27 2.48
CA LEU A 235 25.95 -21.20 2.19
C LEU A 235 26.33 -20.40 3.44
N PHE A 236 25.35 -19.95 4.22
CA PHE A 236 25.58 -19.16 5.43
C PHE A 236 26.38 -19.92 6.51
N GLU A 237 26.30 -21.25 6.55
CA GLU A 237 27.11 -22.10 7.42
C GLU A 237 28.60 -22.12 7.03
N GLN A 238 28.94 -21.87 5.76
CA GLN A 238 30.34 -21.83 5.30
C GLN A 238 31.04 -20.53 5.66
N PHE A 239 30.31 -19.42 5.81
CA PHE A 239 30.89 -18.14 6.20
C PHE A 239 31.31 -18.16 7.66
N ARG A 240 32.62 -18.17 7.91
CA ARG A 240 33.24 -18.17 9.24
C ARG A 240 33.86 -16.80 9.53
N MET A 241 33.19 -16.01 10.37
CA MET A 241 33.57 -14.62 10.66
C MET A 241 34.45 -14.55 11.93
N LEU A 242 35.64 -13.98 11.80
CA LEU A 242 36.57 -13.71 12.91
C LEU A 242 36.26 -12.39 13.62
N ASN A 243 36.48 -12.33 14.93
CA ASN A 243 36.57 -11.08 15.68
C ASN A 243 38.01 -10.74 16.10
N ALA A 244 38.20 -9.56 16.70
CA ALA A 244 39.51 -9.08 17.14
C ALA A 244 40.13 -9.92 18.28
N ARG A 245 39.33 -10.74 18.99
CA ARG A 245 39.82 -11.71 19.98
C ARG A 245 40.26 -13.04 19.36
N GLY A 246 40.03 -13.25 18.06
CA GLY A 246 40.30 -14.51 17.36
C GLY A 246 39.16 -15.54 17.43
N GLU A 247 37.98 -15.19 17.94
CA GLU A 247 36.82 -16.07 18.02
C GLU A 247 36.10 -16.15 16.66
N ILE A 248 35.59 -17.34 16.31
CA ILE A 248 34.93 -17.60 15.03
C ILE A 248 33.45 -17.90 15.26
N ARG A 249 32.57 -17.27 14.47
CA ARG A 249 31.13 -17.62 14.41
C ARG A 249 30.66 -17.74 12.96
N SER A 250 29.67 -18.62 12.72
CA SER A 250 29.00 -18.67 11.41
C SER A 250 28.01 -17.50 11.25
N LEU A 251 27.58 -17.21 10.02
CA LEU A 251 26.48 -16.25 9.83
C LEU A 251 25.20 -16.72 10.50
N CYS A 252 24.89 -18.03 10.46
CA CYS A 252 23.72 -18.58 11.15
C CYS A 252 23.75 -18.30 12.65
N ASP A 253 24.91 -18.46 13.31
CA ASP A 253 25.08 -18.18 14.73
C ASP A 253 24.92 -16.70 15.06
N ILE A 254 25.52 -15.82 14.24
CA ILE A 254 25.45 -14.36 14.42
C ILE A 254 24.01 -13.85 14.27
N PHE A 255 23.27 -14.36 13.28
CA PHE A 255 21.93 -13.87 12.98
C PHE A 255 20.84 -14.47 13.87
N LYS A 256 21.11 -15.57 14.59
CA LYS A 256 20.15 -16.23 15.48
C LYS A 256 19.53 -15.28 16.52
N ASP A 257 20.32 -14.34 17.03
CA ASP A 257 19.92 -13.36 18.04
C ASP A 257 19.32 -12.08 17.45
N THR A 258 19.24 -11.98 16.12
CA THR A 258 18.60 -10.86 15.42
C THR A 258 17.10 -11.09 15.26
N VAL A 259 16.36 -10.01 15.01
CA VAL A 259 14.90 -10.07 14.73
C VAL A 259 14.58 -10.98 13.55
N GLN A 260 15.45 -11.02 12.53
CA GLN A 260 15.23 -11.82 11.33
C GLN A 260 15.58 -13.30 11.52
N LYS A 261 16.40 -13.63 12.53
CA LYS A 261 16.95 -14.96 12.87
C LYS A 261 17.79 -15.64 11.77
N ILE A 262 17.56 -15.30 10.51
CA ILE A 262 18.18 -15.85 9.32
C ILE A 262 18.92 -14.72 8.59
N PRO A 263 20.16 -14.95 8.12
CA PRO A 263 20.90 -13.96 7.35
C PRO A 263 20.19 -13.58 6.03
N PRO A 264 20.22 -12.30 5.60
CA PRO A 264 19.77 -11.91 4.27
C PRO A 264 20.73 -12.42 3.18
N ALA A 265 20.22 -12.57 1.96
CA ALA A 265 21.06 -12.87 0.79
C ALA A 265 22.21 -11.84 0.62
N GLY A 266 23.41 -12.34 0.35
CA GLY A 266 24.64 -11.55 0.23
C GLY A 266 25.23 -11.06 1.55
N ALA A 267 24.77 -11.55 2.71
CA ALA A 267 25.44 -11.30 3.99
C ALA A 267 26.86 -11.90 3.98
N GLY A 268 27.84 -11.14 4.48
CA GLY A 268 29.26 -11.54 4.44
C GLY A 268 30.02 -11.12 3.18
N GLU A 269 29.33 -10.62 2.14
CA GLU A 269 29.96 -10.23 0.87
C GLU A 269 30.21 -8.72 0.73
N CYS A 270 29.85 -7.92 1.73
CA CYS A 270 30.12 -6.49 1.78
C CYS A 270 31.62 -6.21 1.97
N ALA A 271 32.07 -5.00 1.61
CA ALA A 271 33.48 -4.63 1.70
C ALA A 271 33.98 -4.65 3.15
N ALA A 272 33.25 -4.03 4.09
CA ALA A 272 33.60 -3.98 5.50
C ALA A 272 33.93 -5.34 6.16
N PRO A 273 33.07 -6.38 6.11
CA PRO A 273 33.41 -7.70 6.64
C PRO A 273 34.64 -8.34 5.99
N LYS A 274 34.84 -8.21 4.67
CA LYS A 274 36.00 -8.79 3.96
C LYS A 274 37.31 -8.16 4.45
N LEU A 275 37.32 -6.84 4.64
CA LEU A 275 38.49 -6.10 5.13
C LEU A 275 38.92 -6.58 6.52
N LEU A 276 37.98 -6.59 7.48
CA LEU A 276 38.27 -7.03 8.85
C LEU A 276 38.67 -8.51 8.90
N GLN A 277 37.99 -9.37 8.12
CA GLN A 277 38.31 -10.80 8.05
C GLN A 277 39.76 -11.02 7.61
N TYR A 278 40.18 -10.32 6.54
CA TYR A 278 41.55 -10.41 6.04
C TYR A 278 42.56 -9.84 7.03
N ALA A 279 42.26 -8.72 7.68
CA ALA A 279 43.12 -8.12 8.69
C ALA A 279 43.38 -9.09 9.85
N TYR A 280 42.32 -9.65 10.45
CA TYR A 280 42.44 -10.61 11.55
C TYR A 280 43.16 -11.91 11.15
N SER A 281 42.89 -12.44 9.95
CA SER A 281 43.53 -13.66 9.45
C SER A 281 45.03 -13.49 9.14
N ASN A 282 45.52 -12.25 9.07
CA ASN A 282 46.91 -11.91 8.78
C ASN A 282 47.60 -11.14 9.92
N GLY A 283 46.99 -11.05 11.10
CA GLY A 283 47.58 -10.36 12.25
C GLY A 283 47.69 -8.84 12.10
N LEU A 284 46.99 -8.25 11.14
CA LEU A 284 47.00 -6.80 10.92
C LEU A 284 46.05 -6.12 11.91
N ARG A 285 46.50 -5.04 12.54
CA ARG A 285 45.70 -4.29 13.52
C ARG A 285 44.85 -3.21 12.82
N PRO A 286 43.51 -3.29 12.85
CA PRO A 286 42.65 -2.26 12.29
C PRO A 286 42.79 -0.92 13.03
N ILE A 287 42.83 0.19 12.28
CA ILE A 287 42.93 1.56 12.84
C ILE A 287 41.67 2.37 12.52
N ALA A 288 41.29 2.44 11.24
CA ALA A 288 40.12 3.20 10.80
C ALA A 288 39.59 2.61 9.49
N MET A 289 38.32 2.82 9.20
CA MET A 289 37.71 2.33 7.97
C MET A 289 36.77 3.35 7.32
N ALA A 290 36.62 3.22 6.00
CA ALA A 290 35.60 3.95 5.27
C ALA A 290 35.06 3.11 4.11
N GLU A 291 33.78 3.27 3.77
CA GLU A 291 33.16 2.71 2.57
C GLU A 291 32.64 3.85 1.70
N PHE A 292 32.81 3.75 0.38
CA PHE A 292 32.37 4.76 -0.59
C PHE A 292 31.68 4.14 -1.80
N TRP A 293 30.78 4.90 -2.42
CA TRP A 293 30.07 4.49 -3.63
C TRP A 293 30.76 4.99 -4.88
N TRP A 294 30.89 4.14 -5.89
CA TRP A 294 31.50 4.49 -7.18
C TRP A 294 30.55 4.16 -8.33
N GLY A 295 30.02 5.20 -8.98
CA GLY A 295 29.15 5.10 -10.16
C GLY A 295 27.78 5.76 -9.98
N ASN A 296 26.84 5.51 -10.90
CA ASN A 296 25.49 6.07 -10.82
C ASN A 296 24.71 5.52 -9.62
N SER A 297 23.70 6.27 -9.19
CA SER A 297 22.77 5.80 -8.16
C SER A 297 21.91 4.66 -8.70
N PRO A 298 21.69 3.57 -7.95
CA PRO A 298 20.66 2.60 -8.27
C PRO A 298 19.28 3.26 -8.33
N LYS A 299 18.33 2.71 -9.09
CA LYS A 299 16.96 3.26 -9.21
C LYS A 299 16.18 3.27 -7.89
N THR A 300 16.55 2.42 -6.94
CA THR A 300 15.83 2.21 -5.67
C THR A 300 16.50 2.86 -4.47
N GLU A 301 17.76 3.27 -4.59
CA GLU A 301 18.55 3.86 -3.51
C GLU A 301 19.04 5.25 -3.88
N ILE A 302 19.40 6.05 -2.89
CA ILE A 302 20.05 7.34 -3.10
C ILE A 302 21.53 7.17 -2.76
N ARG A 303 22.35 7.06 -3.80
CA ARG A 303 23.81 7.01 -3.76
C ARG A 303 24.39 8.07 -4.69
N LYS A 304 25.52 8.62 -4.30
CA LYS A 304 26.30 9.60 -5.05
C LYS A 304 27.70 9.07 -5.22
N HIS A 305 28.19 9.14 -6.46
CA HIS A 305 29.56 8.81 -6.82
C HIS A 305 30.56 9.54 -5.92
N GLY A 306 31.57 8.83 -5.43
CA GLY A 306 32.65 9.34 -4.56
C GLY A 306 32.25 9.58 -3.10
N LEU A 307 30.96 9.50 -2.76
CA LEU A 307 30.51 9.79 -1.39
C LEU A 307 30.69 8.57 -0.46
N TYR A 308 30.94 8.85 0.81
CA TYR A 308 31.12 7.85 1.86
C TYR A 308 29.81 7.43 2.52
N TYR A 309 29.73 6.17 2.94
CA TYR A 309 28.55 5.59 3.56
C TYR A 309 28.90 4.69 4.75
N PRO A 310 28.06 4.65 5.78
CA PRO A 310 28.22 3.68 6.87
C PRO A 310 27.88 2.26 6.40
N ALA A 311 28.39 1.30 7.16
CA ALA A 311 28.10 -0.11 6.96
C ALA A 311 26.59 -0.37 7.08
N CYS A 312 26.11 -1.27 6.23
CA CYS A 312 24.70 -1.57 6.11
C CYS A 312 24.10 -2.17 7.41
N LYS A 313 22.92 -1.72 7.84
CA LYS A 313 22.37 -2.18 9.13
C LYS A 313 21.81 -3.61 9.10
N GLY A 314 21.23 -4.02 7.97
CA GLY A 314 20.56 -5.31 7.87
C GLY A 314 21.53 -6.47 7.74
N LYS A 315 22.57 -6.33 6.90
CA LYS A 315 23.53 -7.40 6.61
C LYS A 315 24.81 -7.26 7.43
N CYS A 316 25.34 -6.04 7.53
CA CYS A 316 26.68 -5.79 8.04
C CYS A 316 26.66 -5.61 9.56
N GLU A 317 25.67 -4.92 10.14
CA GLU A 317 25.64 -4.62 11.58
C GLU A 317 25.70 -5.86 12.50
N PRO A 318 24.94 -6.95 12.28
CA PRO A 318 25.08 -8.14 13.11
C PRO A 318 26.48 -8.75 13.02
N ILE A 319 27.03 -8.81 11.80
CA ILE A 319 28.36 -9.36 11.53
C ILE A 319 29.42 -8.51 12.22
N LEU A 320 29.42 -7.20 11.97
CA LEU A 320 30.40 -6.27 12.51
C LEU A 320 30.30 -6.17 14.04
N LYS A 321 29.11 -6.28 14.64
CA LYS A 321 28.97 -6.38 16.11
C LYS A 321 29.71 -7.59 16.70
N HIS A 322 29.79 -8.70 15.98
CA HIS A 322 30.67 -9.82 16.34
C HIS A 322 32.14 -9.44 16.08
N MET A 323 32.45 -9.00 14.86
CA MET A 323 33.83 -8.77 14.42
C MET A 323 34.59 -7.70 15.22
N LEU A 324 33.89 -6.70 15.77
CA LEU A 324 34.46 -5.61 16.55
C LEU A 324 34.73 -5.99 18.02
N GLN A 325 34.28 -7.16 18.49
CA GLN A 325 34.54 -7.59 19.86
C GLN A 325 36.04 -7.79 20.08
N GLY A 326 36.60 -7.08 21.07
CA GLY A 326 38.04 -7.05 21.36
C GLY A 326 38.79 -5.86 20.75
N LEU A 327 38.10 -5.02 19.96
CA LEU A 327 38.65 -3.77 19.45
C LEU A 327 38.13 -2.59 20.30
N ASP A 328 38.98 -1.59 20.55
CA ASP A 328 38.52 -0.33 21.17
C ASP A 328 37.87 0.53 20.09
N VAL A 329 36.54 0.66 20.13
CA VAL A 329 35.73 1.33 19.11
C VAL A 329 35.14 2.61 19.70
N GLU A 330 35.06 3.66 18.88
CA GLU A 330 34.33 4.88 19.19
C GLU A 330 32.91 4.57 19.68
N THR A 331 32.42 5.37 20.63
CA THR A 331 31.05 5.27 21.10
C THR A 331 30.08 5.70 20.01
N ASN A 332 28.88 5.10 19.99
CA ASN A 332 27.84 5.47 19.04
C ASN A 332 27.51 6.98 19.16
N PRO A 333 27.82 7.81 18.13
CA PRO A 333 27.59 9.25 18.21
C PRO A 333 26.12 9.62 18.39
N LEU A 334 25.21 8.73 18.02
CA LEU A 334 23.76 8.91 18.16
C LEU A 334 23.23 8.58 19.57
N SER A 335 24.10 8.24 20.52
CA SER A 335 23.71 7.97 21.91
C SER A 335 23.79 9.20 22.82
N GLU A 336 24.39 10.29 22.34
CA GLU A 336 24.46 11.56 23.08
C GLU A 336 23.16 12.37 22.93
N ASP A 337 22.68 12.90 24.05
CA ASP A 337 21.46 13.71 24.10
C ASP A 337 21.80 15.19 23.85
N LEU A 338 21.95 15.54 22.58
CA LEU A 338 22.37 16.87 22.12
C LEU A 338 21.45 18.02 22.58
N CYS A 339 20.21 17.72 22.97
CA CYS A 339 19.21 18.73 23.33
C CYS A 339 18.88 18.75 24.83
N ARG A 340 19.65 18.04 25.67
CA ARG A 340 19.38 17.90 27.10
C ARG A 340 19.13 19.25 27.78
N ASP A 341 19.96 20.25 27.48
CA ASP A 341 19.91 21.57 28.13
C ASP A 341 19.14 22.64 27.33
N THR A 342 18.65 22.32 26.12
CA THR A 342 17.86 23.27 25.31
C THR A 342 16.45 23.38 25.87
N GLU A 343 15.85 24.56 26.03
CA GLU A 343 14.44 24.69 26.45
C GLU A 343 13.47 24.43 25.27
N LEU A 344 12.31 23.81 25.54
CA LEU A 344 11.28 23.59 24.52
C LEU A 344 10.33 24.79 24.44
N GLU A 345 10.47 25.59 23.38
CA GLU A 345 9.63 26.77 23.12
C GLU A 345 8.18 26.38 22.77
N ILE A 346 7.23 26.94 23.52
CA ILE A 346 5.79 26.88 23.21
C ILE A 346 5.43 28.16 22.47
N VAL A 347 5.04 28.03 21.20
CA VAL A 347 4.71 29.17 20.32
C VAL A 347 3.28 29.64 20.55
N TRP A 348 2.37 28.71 20.80
CA TRP A 348 0.96 28.99 21.03
C TRP A 348 0.34 27.90 21.91
N GLU A 349 -0.58 28.26 22.80
CA GLU A 349 -1.21 27.33 23.74
C GLU A 349 -2.59 27.82 24.19
N ASP A 350 -3.52 26.88 24.37
CA ASP A 350 -4.78 27.10 25.07
C ASP A 350 -5.12 25.91 26.00
N SER A 351 -6.36 25.86 26.51
CA SER A 351 -6.80 24.77 27.40
C SER A 351 -6.81 23.38 26.76
N TYR A 352 -6.82 23.28 25.43
CA TYR A 352 -7.08 22.04 24.69
C TYR A 352 -5.87 21.52 23.93
N LEU A 353 -5.00 22.40 23.44
CA LEU A 353 -3.86 22.06 22.61
C LEU A 353 -2.75 23.11 22.68
N LEU A 354 -1.60 22.78 22.10
CA LEU A 354 -0.46 23.67 21.98
C LEU A 354 0.34 23.41 20.69
N VAL A 355 1.08 24.42 20.26
CA VAL A 355 2.05 24.36 19.17
C VAL A 355 3.44 24.67 19.74
N VAL A 356 4.38 23.75 19.54
CA VAL A 356 5.77 23.92 20.00
C VAL A 356 6.72 24.11 18.82
N ASN A 357 7.79 24.87 19.02
CA ASN A 357 8.90 24.94 18.08
C ASN A 357 9.95 23.89 18.48
N LYS A 358 9.94 22.74 17.81
CA LYS A 358 10.87 21.65 18.11
C LYS A 358 12.29 22.02 17.63
N PRO A 359 13.32 21.93 18.49
CA PRO A 359 14.70 22.12 18.05
C PRO A 359 15.17 20.96 17.14
N ALA A 360 16.16 21.24 16.28
CA ALA A 360 16.84 20.20 15.51
C ALA A 360 17.66 19.32 16.45
N GLY A 361 17.64 17.99 16.26
CA GLY A 361 18.31 17.02 17.12
C GLY A 361 17.40 16.33 18.13
N MET A 362 16.26 16.93 18.48
CA MET A 362 15.30 16.35 19.44
C MET A 362 14.29 15.42 18.77
N LEU A 363 13.98 14.28 19.40
CA LEU A 363 12.93 13.37 18.94
C LEU A 363 11.52 13.94 19.20
N SER A 364 10.58 13.72 18.27
CA SER A 364 9.17 14.05 18.53
C SER A 364 8.53 13.09 19.56
N VAL A 365 8.90 11.81 19.49
CA VAL A 365 8.40 10.72 20.37
C VAL A 365 9.57 9.86 20.86
N PRO A 366 9.45 9.15 22.00
CA PRO A 366 10.55 8.38 22.56
C PRO A 366 11.09 7.33 21.59
N GLY A 367 12.41 7.29 21.44
CA GLY A 367 13.12 6.29 20.65
C GLY A 367 13.54 5.06 21.45
N LYS A 368 14.16 4.08 20.79
CA LYS A 368 14.66 2.85 21.43
C LYS A 368 15.81 3.09 22.42
N LEU A 369 16.63 4.11 22.17
CA LEU A 369 17.80 4.46 23.00
C LEU A 369 17.42 5.28 24.23
N GLY A 370 16.13 5.52 24.47
CA GLY A 370 15.69 6.26 25.65
C GLY A 370 16.11 7.73 25.68
N LEU A 371 16.51 8.30 24.54
CA LEU A 371 16.82 9.74 24.41
C LEU A 371 15.60 10.61 24.73
N ASP A 372 15.87 11.86 25.10
CA ASP A 372 14.83 12.84 25.35
C ASP A 372 13.96 13.12 24.09
N SER A 373 12.71 13.55 24.33
CA SER A 373 11.75 13.82 23.27
C SER A 373 10.72 14.86 23.69
N VAL A 374 10.14 15.54 22.71
CA VAL A 374 9.03 16.50 22.92
C VAL A 374 7.92 15.88 23.76
N TYR A 375 7.51 14.64 23.44
CA TYR A 375 6.51 13.92 24.21
C TYR A 375 6.87 13.82 25.70
N ARG A 376 8.10 13.43 26.05
CA ARG A 376 8.51 13.26 27.45
C ARG A 376 8.45 14.58 28.22
N ARG A 377 8.97 15.65 27.62
CA ARG A 377 8.97 16.99 28.21
C ARG A 377 7.56 17.50 28.45
N LEU A 378 6.70 17.38 27.44
CA LEU A 378 5.31 17.82 27.55
C LEU A 378 4.51 16.94 28.51
N ARG A 379 4.77 15.63 28.56
CA ARG A 379 4.12 14.74 29.53
C ARG A 379 4.49 15.09 30.97
N SER A 380 5.74 15.49 31.22
CA SER A 380 6.20 15.98 32.52
C SER A 380 5.55 17.32 32.88
N ARG A 381 5.47 18.25 31.91
CA ARG A 381 4.88 19.59 32.10
C ARG A 381 3.35 19.58 32.25
N TYR A 382 2.66 18.62 31.62
CA TYR A 382 1.20 18.50 31.63
C TYR A 382 0.77 17.07 32.08
N PRO A 383 0.89 16.75 33.38
CA PRO A 383 0.56 15.43 33.89
C PRO A 383 -0.93 15.08 33.72
N GLU A 384 -1.81 16.09 33.73
CA GLU A 384 -3.27 15.96 33.59
C GLU A 384 -3.74 15.67 32.15
N ALA A 385 -2.84 15.67 31.16
CA ALA A 385 -3.20 15.41 29.78
C ALA A 385 -3.73 13.96 29.59
N THR A 386 -4.95 13.81 29.08
CA THR A 386 -5.65 12.52 28.98
C THR A 386 -5.37 11.74 27.69
N GLY A 387 -4.83 12.41 26.66
CA GLY A 387 -4.60 11.83 25.33
C GLY A 387 -3.14 11.43 25.05
N PRO A 388 -2.84 10.83 23.87
CA PRO A 388 -1.47 10.52 23.42
C PRO A 388 -0.57 11.75 23.17
N MET A 389 -1.14 12.95 23.27
CA MET A 389 -0.57 14.26 23.04
C MET A 389 -0.10 14.54 21.60
N ILE A 390 0.83 13.77 21.08
CA ILE A 390 1.43 14.00 19.76
C ILE A 390 0.46 13.60 18.64
N VAL A 391 0.04 14.56 17.81
CA VAL A 391 -0.91 14.31 16.69
C VAL A 391 -0.20 14.06 15.35
N HIS A 392 1.00 14.63 15.16
CA HIS A 392 1.87 14.40 14.01
C HIS A 392 3.33 14.43 14.45
N ARG A 393 4.28 14.12 13.56
CA ARG A 393 5.70 14.00 13.92
C ARG A 393 6.60 14.72 12.94
N LEU A 394 7.68 15.30 13.47
CA LEU A 394 8.84 15.75 12.72
C LEU A 394 9.99 14.76 12.90
N ASP A 395 10.88 14.69 11.91
CA ASP A 395 12.12 13.92 12.03
C ASP A 395 12.99 14.53 13.15
N MET A 396 13.89 13.72 13.71
CA MET A 396 14.81 14.14 14.77
C MET A 396 15.59 15.39 14.37
N ALA A 397 16.16 15.39 13.16
CA ALA A 397 16.96 16.48 12.63
C ALA A 397 16.14 17.68 12.12
N THR A 398 14.85 17.50 11.81
CA THR A 398 13.97 18.59 11.36
C THR A 398 13.60 19.48 12.53
N SER A 399 13.62 20.79 12.35
CA SER A 399 13.16 21.76 13.36
C SER A 399 11.79 22.34 13.00
N GLY A 400 11.14 23.06 13.93
CA GLY A 400 9.94 23.85 13.65
C GLY A 400 8.67 23.34 14.31
N LEU A 401 7.53 23.83 13.81
CA LEU A 401 6.22 23.72 14.42
C LEU A 401 5.72 22.27 14.53
N LEU A 402 5.37 21.86 15.75
CA LEU A 402 4.76 20.58 16.08
C LEU A 402 3.47 20.82 16.87
N LEU A 403 2.37 20.23 16.42
CA LEU A 403 1.05 20.36 17.04
C LEU A 403 0.86 19.25 18.07
N VAL A 404 0.29 19.59 19.22
CA VAL A 404 0.11 18.70 20.35
C VAL A 404 -1.26 18.93 20.98
N ALA A 405 -2.02 17.87 21.20
CA ALA A 405 -3.30 17.91 21.91
C ALA A 405 -3.09 17.65 23.41
N LYS A 406 -3.89 18.26 24.28
CA LYS A 406 -3.89 17.95 25.72
C LYS A 406 -4.93 16.88 26.07
N THR A 407 -6.02 16.79 25.31
CA THR A 407 -7.09 15.82 25.53
C THR A 407 -7.19 14.79 24.41
N LYS A 408 -7.85 13.65 24.70
CA LYS A 408 -8.04 12.54 23.76
C LYS A 408 -8.98 12.92 22.61
N GLU A 409 -10.02 13.69 22.88
CA GLU A 409 -11.04 14.11 21.92
C GLU A 409 -10.44 15.06 20.87
N VAL A 410 -9.66 16.04 21.35
CA VAL A 410 -8.93 17.00 20.51
C VAL A 410 -7.89 16.25 19.66
N HIS A 411 -7.19 15.27 20.24
CA HIS A 411 -6.24 14.43 19.52
C HIS A 411 -6.88 13.67 18.35
N GLN A 412 -8.05 13.05 18.58
CA GLN A 412 -8.80 12.32 17.54
C GLN A 412 -9.26 13.24 16.41
N ASN A 413 -9.78 14.42 16.75
CA ASN A 413 -10.21 15.40 15.75
C ASN A 413 -9.05 15.89 14.90
N LEU A 414 -7.93 16.28 15.53
CA LEU A 414 -6.74 16.74 14.80
C LEU A 414 -6.15 15.61 13.93
N GLN A 415 -6.12 14.37 14.40
CA GLN A 415 -5.73 13.23 13.55
C GLN A 415 -6.64 13.09 12.33
N ALA A 416 -7.95 13.28 12.48
CA ALA A 416 -8.88 13.27 11.35
C ALA A 416 -8.56 14.40 10.36
N GLN A 417 -8.22 15.61 10.82
CA GLN A 417 -7.80 16.71 9.95
C GLN A 417 -6.50 16.38 9.17
N PHE A 418 -5.51 15.77 9.82
CA PHE A 418 -4.31 15.29 9.13
C PHE A 418 -4.61 14.18 8.11
N LYS A 419 -5.51 13.25 8.45
CA LYS A 419 -5.94 12.16 7.57
C LYS A 419 -6.68 12.68 6.34
N ASN A 420 -7.57 13.65 6.54
CA ASN A 420 -8.37 14.30 5.50
C ASN A 420 -7.60 15.43 4.78
N ARG A 421 -6.33 15.67 5.15
CA ARG A 421 -5.42 16.65 4.52
C ARG A 421 -5.92 18.10 4.57
N THR A 422 -6.74 18.45 5.56
CA THR A 422 -7.22 19.83 5.77
C THR A 422 -6.20 20.71 6.50
N VAL A 423 -5.18 20.11 7.13
CA VAL A 423 -4.07 20.83 7.77
C VAL A 423 -3.07 21.31 6.73
N ARG A 424 -2.81 22.62 6.70
CA ARG A 424 -1.84 23.26 5.82
C ARG A 424 -0.47 23.32 6.47
N LYS A 425 0.57 22.95 5.74
CA LYS A 425 1.97 22.94 6.21
C LYS A 425 2.86 23.58 5.16
N ARG A 426 3.79 24.44 5.58
CA ARG A 426 4.91 24.93 4.76
C ARG A 426 6.21 24.61 5.48
N TYR A 427 7.17 24.11 4.72
CA TYR A 427 8.52 23.85 5.19
C TYR A 427 9.50 24.68 4.38
N ILE A 428 10.50 25.25 5.03
CA ILE A 428 11.63 25.89 4.35
C ILE A 428 12.83 24.95 4.37
N ALA A 429 13.48 24.80 3.23
CA ALA A 429 14.69 24.01 3.08
C ALA A 429 15.76 24.74 2.28
N LEU A 430 17.03 24.43 2.57
CA LEU A 430 18.17 24.82 1.76
C LEU A 430 18.70 23.57 1.04
N LEU A 431 18.74 23.59 -0.28
CA LEU A 431 19.25 22.50 -1.12
C LEU A 431 20.68 22.77 -1.54
N SER A 432 21.50 21.71 -1.61
CA SER A 432 22.94 21.80 -1.87
C SER A 432 23.32 22.11 -3.33
N GLY A 433 22.38 22.53 -4.16
CA GLY A 433 22.54 22.70 -5.60
C GLY A 433 21.48 23.63 -6.18
N ILE A 434 21.57 23.92 -7.48
CA ILE A 434 20.65 24.81 -8.20
C ILE A 434 19.47 24.03 -8.79
N ILE A 435 18.25 24.41 -8.40
CA ILE A 435 17.02 23.89 -9.01
C ILE A 435 16.60 24.82 -10.16
N PRO A 436 16.57 24.34 -11.42
CA PRO A 436 16.26 25.20 -12.55
C PRO A 436 14.81 25.73 -12.55
N ALA A 437 13.84 24.89 -12.18
CA ALA A 437 12.42 25.26 -12.18
C ALA A 437 12.05 26.09 -10.93
N ASP A 438 11.24 27.14 -11.11
CA ASP A 438 10.78 28.00 -10.01
C ASP A 438 9.69 27.37 -9.13
N LYS A 439 8.87 26.48 -9.71
CA LYS A 439 7.82 25.75 -8.99
C LYS A 439 7.59 24.38 -9.62
N GLY A 440 7.02 23.45 -8.85
CA GLY A 440 6.67 22.13 -9.37
C GLY A 440 6.06 21.19 -8.34
N SER A 441 5.87 19.94 -8.75
CA SER A 441 5.33 18.86 -7.92
C SER A 441 6.17 17.60 -8.05
N ILE A 442 6.30 16.85 -6.96
CA ILE A 442 7.04 15.58 -6.90
C ILE A 442 6.09 14.49 -6.41
N GLU A 443 5.94 13.44 -7.21
CA GLU A 443 5.02 12.32 -6.97
C GLU A 443 5.80 10.99 -6.98
N LEU A 444 6.52 10.72 -5.90
CA LEU A 444 7.31 9.50 -5.76
C LEU A 444 6.80 8.68 -4.56
N PRO A 445 6.32 7.44 -4.76
CA PRO A 445 5.81 6.61 -3.67
C PRO A 445 6.95 6.11 -2.77
N LEU A 446 6.73 6.13 -1.44
CA LEU A 446 7.78 5.89 -0.45
C LEU A 446 7.47 4.70 0.46
N CYS A 447 8.48 3.89 0.76
CA CYS A 447 8.43 2.87 1.82
C CYS A 447 9.72 2.82 2.64
N PRO A 448 9.69 2.21 3.84
CA PRO A 448 10.90 2.02 4.64
C PRO A 448 11.90 1.09 3.94
N ASP A 449 13.17 1.47 3.96
CA ASP A 449 14.26 0.55 3.64
C ASP A 449 14.41 -0.43 4.82
N THR A 450 14.02 -1.69 4.60
CA THR A 450 14.02 -2.72 5.64
C THR A 450 15.43 -3.09 6.10
N LEU A 451 16.44 -2.90 5.24
CA LEU A 451 17.83 -3.23 5.51
C LEU A 451 18.59 -2.03 6.10
N ASN A 452 18.19 -0.79 5.82
CA ASN A 452 18.94 0.40 6.27
C ASN A 452 18.09 1.40 7.08
N ARG A 453 17.18 0.90 7.92
CA ARG A 453 16.36 1.75 8.80
C ARG A 453 17.23 2.75 9.60
N PRO A 454 16.84 4.04 9.70
CA PRO A 454 15.52 4.60 9.40
C PRO A 454 15.33 5.11 7.97
N ARG A 455 16.25 4.81 7.03
CA ARG A 455 16.13 5.27 5.64
C ARG A 455 14.82 4.82 5.00
N GLN A 456 14.39 5.60 4.02
CA GLN A 456 13.22 5.40 3.16
C GLN A 456 13.69 5.38 1.72
N ILE A 457 13.01 4.61 0.88
CA ILE A 457 13.31 4.43 -0.54
C ILE A 457 12.06 4.69 -1.39
N VAL A 458 12.29 4.99 -2.67
CA VAL A 458 11.23 5.06 -3.67
C VAL A 458 10.91 3.65 -4.14
N SER A 459 9.63 3.27 -4.13
CA SER A 459 9.17 1.95 -4.59
C SER A 459 7.78 2.06 -5.19
N TYR A 460 7.65 1.74 -6.47
CA TYR A 460 6.34 1.72 -7.14
C TYR A 460 5.50 0.47 -6.78
N GLU A 461 6.15 -0.60 -6.32
CA GLU A 461 5.48 -1.84 -5.93
C GLU A 461 4.96 -1.80 -4.48
N TYR A 462 5.78 -1.32 -3.55
CA TYR A 462 5.49 -1.36 -2.11
C TYR A 462 5.32 0.03 -1.47
N GLY A 463 5.64 1.10 -2.21
CA GLY A 463 5.61 2.47 -1.70
C GLY A 463 4.20 3.00 -1.54
N LYS A 464 4.00 3.78 -0.48
CA LYS A 464 2.76 4.54 -0.29
C LYS A 464 2.83 5.82 -1.11
N PRO A 465 1.75 6.23 -1.81
CA PRO A 465 1.72 7.50 -2.53
C PRO A 465 2.15 8.67 -1.64
N ALA A 466 3.03 9.52 -2.19
CA ALA A 466 3.53 10.71 -1.54
C ALA A 466 3.63 11.86 -2.54
N VAL A 467 3.10 13.02 -2.17
CA VAL A 467 3.00 14.20 -3.03
C VAL A 467 3.51 15.43 -2.29
N THR A 468 4.44 16.14 -2.94
CA THR A 468 5.05 17.38 -2.44
C THR A 468 5.00 18.44 -3.53
N PHE A 469 4.43 19.59 -3.25
CA PHE A 469 4.62 20.78 -4.10
C PHE A 469 5.80 21.59 -3.58
N TYR A 470 6.45 22.33 -4.47
CA TYR A 470 7.55 23.20 -4.09
C TYR A 470 7.56 24.51 -4.87
N GLN A 471 8.18 25.52 -4.27
CA GLN A 471 8.48 26.80 -4.90
C GLN A 471 9.86 27.28 -4.46
N VAL A 472 10.69 27.66 -5.42
CA VAL A 472 12.01 28.25 -5.18
C VAL A 472 11.84 29.68 -4.68
N LEU A 473 12.52 30.00 -3.59
CA LEU A 473 12.51 31.33 -2.97
C LEU A 473 13.73 32.15 -3.37
N ALA A 474 14.91 31.52 -3.40
CA ALA A 474 16.16 32.17 -3.77
C ALA A 474 17.17 31.15 -4.31
N ARG A 475 18.10 31.61 -5.14
CA ARG A 475 19.23 30.84 -5.67
C ARG A 475 20.50 31.64 -5.45
N GLU A 476 21.33 31.23 -4.51
CA GLU A 476 22.51 31.97 -4.07
C GLU A 476 23.65 30.99 -3.76
N ASN A 477 24.89 31.36 -4.09
CA ASN A 477 26.10 30.58 -3.75
C ASN A 477 26.06 29.10 -4.17
N GLY A 478 25.43 28.80 -5.32
CA GLY A 478 25.29 27.41 -5.80
C GLY A 478 24.25 26.58 -5.03
N GLN A 479 23.47 27.19 -4.13
CA GLN A 479 22.42 26.55 -3.34
C GLN A 479 21.04 27.13 -3.70
N THR A 480 19.98 26.40 -3.36
CA THR A 480 18.60 26.84 -3.59
C THR A 480 17.82 26.84 -2.28
N CYS A 481 17.28 27.99 -1.88
CA CYS A 481 16.29 28.08 -0.82
C CYS A 481 14.90 27.79 -1.41
N ILE A 482 14.14 26.88 -0.80
CA ILE A 482 12.90 26.36 -1.34
C ILE A 482 11.83 26.22 -0.25
N ALA A 483 10.58 26.55 -0.60
CA ALA A 483 9.41 26.25 0.18
C ALA A 483 8.78 24.94 -0.29
N PHE A 484 8.56 24.00 0.62
CA PHE A 484 7.87 22.75 0.39
C PHE A 484 6.46 22.76 1.00
N TYR A 485 5.49 22.25 0.25
CA TYR A 485 4.10 22.10 0.65
C TYR A 485 3.68 20.62 0.55
N PRO A 486 3.96 19.82 1.59
CA PRO A 486 3.68 18.38 1.58
C PRO A 486 2.18 18.10 1.75
N GLN A 487 1.54 17.62 0.68
CA GLN A 487 0.13 17.18 0.70
C GLN A 487 -0.04 15.89 1.52
N THR A 488 0.93 15.00 1.43
CA THR A 488 1.03 13.80 2.28
C THR A 488 2.05 14.00 3.39
N GLY A 489 2.08 13.10 4.39
CA GLY A 489 3.05 13.14 5.48
C GLY A 489 3.77 11.81 5.66
N ARG A 490 4.52 11.35 4.65
CA ARG A 490 5.32 10.12 4.75
C ARG A 490 6.65 10.40 5.46
N THR A 491 7.20 9.39 6.14
CA THR A 491 8.51 9.47 6.80
C THR A 491 9.57 9.95 5.81
N HIS A 492 10.39 10.93 6.19
CA HIS A 492 11.46 11.51 5.35
C HIS A 492 11.01 12.00 3.96
N GLN A 493 9.71 12.29 3.74
CA GLN A 493 9.18 12.57 2.41
C GLN A 493 9.92 13.67 1.67
N LEU A 494 10.06 14.85 2.29
CA LEU A 494 10.72 16.01 1.69
C LEU A 494 12.20 15.73 1.39
N ARG A 495 12.85 14.99 2.27
CA ARG A 495 14.27 14.63 2.18
C ARG A 495 14.54 13.70 1.01
N VAL A 496 13.72 12.66 0.85
CA VAL A 496 13.80 11.73 -0.29
C VAL A 496 13.41 12.43 -1.59
N HIS A 497 12.30 13.18 -1.60
CA HIS A 497 11.85 13.90 -2.80
C HIS A 497 12.88 14.92 -3.29
N ALA A 498 13.59 15.60 -2.37
CA ALA A 498 14.70 16.48 -2.73
C ALA A 498 15.89 15.69 -3.32
N ALA A 499 16.35 14.65 -2.61
CA ALA A 499 17.59 13.96 -2.96
C ALA A 499 17.49 12.96 -4.13
N HIS A 500 16.31 12.38 -4.39
CA HIS A 500 16.16 11.32 -5.37
C HIS A 500 16.37 11.80 -6.81
N PRO A 501 16.98 11.00 -7.71
CA PRO A 501 17.22 11.40 -9.11
C PRO A 501 15.96 11.76 -9.90
N GLN A 502 14.85 11.04 -9.64
CA GLN A 502 13.53 11.34 -10.26
C GLN A 502 12.74 12.44 -9.52
N GLY A 503 13.31 13.01 -8.44
CA GLY A 503 12.75 14.12 -7.68
C GLY A 503 13.42 15.43 -8.08
N LEU A 504 14.05 16.13 -7.13
CA LEU A 504 14.87 17.32 -7.43
C LEU A 504 16.34 17.00 -7.71
N ASN A 505 16.76 15.74 -7.52
CA ASN A 505 18.16 15.29 -7.65
C ASN A 505 19.16 16.14 -6.84
N THR A 506 18.69 16.82 -5.79
CA THR A 506 19.46 17.79 -5.02
C THR A 506 19.08 17.65 -3.55
N PRO A 507 19.91 17.01 -2.71
CA PRO A 507 19.59 16.78 -1.32
C PRO A 507 19.54 18.09 -0.53
N ILE A 508 18.81 18.04 0.58
CA ILE A 508 18.79 19.12 1.57
C ILE A 508 20.18 19.22 2.20
N THR A 509 20.70 20.44 2.31
CA THR A 509 21.99 20.73 2.97
C THR A 509 21.97 20.20 4.40
N GLY A 510 23.03 19.49 4.76
CA GLY A 510 23.19 18.86 6.08
C GLY A 510 22.36 17.60 6.31
N ASP A 511 21.69 17.07 5.28
CA ASP A 511 21.02 15.78 5.38
C ASP A 511 22.04 14.62 5.41
N GLU A 512 22.36 14.14 6.60
CA GLU A 512 23.28 13.03 6.81
C GLU A 512 22.81 11.69 6.20
N LEU A 513 21.51 11.51 5.95
CA LEU A 513 21.00 10.26 5.37
C LEU A 513 20.99 10.30 3.84
N TYR A 514 20.62 11.42 3.24
CA TYR A 514 20.41 11.49 1.79
C TYR A 514 21.36 12.45 1.05
N GLY A 515 22.24 13.12 1.78
CA GLY A 515 23.21 14.06 1.27
C GLY A 515 24.50 14.05 2.08
N ILE A 516 25.04 15.24 2.31
CA ILE A 516 26.30 15.45 3.03
C ILE A 516 25.96 16.05 4.40
N LYS A 517 26.53 15.47 5.46
CA LYS A 517 26.38 15.98 6.82
C LYS A 517 26.95 17.39 6.94
N ALA A 518 26.26 18.24 7.69
CA ALA A 518 26.71 19.56 8.10
C ALA A 518 26.45 19.72 9.61
N ASP A 519 26.53 20.95 10.11
CA ASP A 519 26.19 21.31 11.48
C ASP A 519 24.74 20.96 11.85
N ARG A 520 23.81 21.06 10.89
CA ARG A 520 22.39 20.69 11.06
C ARG A 520 21.72 20.31 9.75
N LEU A 521 20.54 19.70 9.84
CA LEU A 521 19.63 19.61 8.70
C LEU A 521 18.96 20.97 8.47
N TYR A 522 19.14 21.53 7.27
CA TYR A 522 18.50 22.79 6.84
C TYR A 522 17.10 22.52 6.32
N LEU A 523 16.23 21.98 7.19
CA LEU A 523 14.81 21.76 6.98
C LEU A 523 14.03 22.22 8.22
N HIS A 524 13.06 23.10 8.02
CA HIS A 524 12.27 23.70 9.09
C HIS A 524 10.78 23.69 8.76
N ALA A 525 9.95 23.21 9.69
CA ALA A 525 8.50 23.32 9.64
C ALA A 525 8.09 24.73 10.06
N GLU A 526 8.05 25.65 9.10
CA GLU A 526 7.90 27.08 9.35
C GLU A 526 6.45 27.48 9.65
N TYR A 527 5.49 26.88 8.95
CA TYR A 527 4.08 27.29 9.04
C TYR A 527 3.16 26.09 9.21
N LEU A 528 2.13 26.28 10.04
CA LEU A 528 1.04 25.33 10.26
C LEU A 528 -0.30 26.07 10.36
N ALA A 529 -1.32 25.60 9.63
CA ALA A 529 -2.70 26.03 9.84
C ALA A 529 -3.68 24.86 9.93
N PHE A 530 -4.62 24.95 10.87
CA PHE A 530 -5.59 23.90 11.18
C PHE A 530 -6.87 24.50 11.77
N ARG A 531 -7.96 23.73 11.73
CA ARG A 531 -9.23 24.14 12.35
C ARG A 531 -9.20 23.74 13.82
N HIS A 532 -9.43 24.67 14.73
CA HIS A 532 -9.46 24.38 16.15
C HIS A 532 -10.62 23.41 16.48
N PRO A 533 -10.39 22.24 17.11
CA PRO A 533 -11.42 21.21 17.30
C PRO A 533 -12.63 21.61 18.13
N VAL A 534 -12.47 22.57 19.07
CA VAL A 534 -13.55 23.04 19.96
C VAL A 534 -14.25 24.27 19.40
N THR A 535 -13.51 25.37 19.20
CA THR A 535 -14.06 26.63 18.69
C THR A 535 -14.43 26.62 17.21
N GLY A 536 -13.87 25.71 16.41
CA GLY A 536 -14.09 25.65 14.96
C GLY A 536 -13.38 26.74 14.14
N ILE A 537 -12.64 27.65 14.78
CA ILE A 537 -11.89 28.74 14.15
C ILE A 537 -10.59 28.21 13.52
N THR A 538 -10.17 28.74 12.37
CA THR A 538 -8.88 28.42 11.78
C THR A 538 -7.76 29.13 12.55
N ILE A 539 -6.78 28.36 13.02
CA ILE A 539 -5.56 28.87 13.66
C ILE A 539 -4.42 28.76 12.68
N GLU A 540 -3.65 29.83 12.56
CA GLU A 540 -2.43 29.91 11.73
C GLU A 540 -1.26 30.28 12.64
N VAL A 541 -0.19 29.48 12.57
CA VAL A 541 1.02 29.68 13.38
C VAL A 541 2.22 29.66 12.45
N GLU A 542 3.12 30.63 12.63
CA GLU A 542 4.35 30.77 11.87
C GLU A 542 5.54 30.95 12.81
N LYS A 543 6.64 30.26 12.51
CA LYS A 543 7.95 30.46 13.12
C LYS A 543 9.00 30.43 12.01
N LYS A 544 9.58 31.58 11.68
CA LYS A 544 10.58 31.72 10.62
C LYS A 544 11.81 30.86 10.87
N ALA A 545 12.37 30.29 9.79
CA ALA A 545 13.62 29.56 9.88
C ALA A 545 14.81 30.52 9.98
N GLY A 546 15.74 30.24 10.89
CA GLY A 546 16.93 31.07 11.11
C GLY A 546 18.03 30.96 10.04
N PHE A 547 17.72 30.50 8.82
CA PHE A 547 18.69 30.21 7.76
C PHE A 547 18.23 30.63 6.36
N HIS A 548 17.18 31.43 6.24
CA HIS A 548 16.83 32.10 4.97
C HIS A 548 16.60 33.59 5.22
N SER A 549 16.82 34.39 4.18
CA SER A 549 16.56 35.82 4.17
C SER A 549 15.05 36.13 4.26
N ASP A 550 14.70 37.35 4.68
CA ASP A 550 13.34 37.90 4.69
C ASP A 550 12.81 38.16 3.26
N VAL A 551 12.96 37.17 2.37
CA VAL A 551 12.29 37.17 1.06
C VAL A 551 10.79 37.06 1.32
N PRO A 552 9.95 37.88 0.64
CA PRO A 552 8.51 37.74 0.71
C PRO A 552 8.13 36.30 0.39
N LEU A 553 7.64 35.59 1.41
CA LEU A 553 7.19 34.23 1.21
C LEU A 553 5.94 34.30 0.34
N PRO A 554 5.85 33.49 -0.73
CA PRO A 554 4.63 33.40 -1.50
C PRO A 554 3.49 33.13 -0.51
N PRO A 555 2.37 33.87 -0.63
CA PRO A 555 1.27 33.70 0.29
C PRO A 555 0.83 32.24 0.24
N ILE A 556 0.28 31.72 1.34
CA ILE A 556 -0.24 30.35 1.43
C ILE A 556 -1.58 30.31 0.70
N ARG A 557 -1.53 30.68 -0.59
CA ARG A 557 -2.62 30.64 -1.53
C ARG A 557 -2.58 29.25 -2.12
N GLN A 558 -3.35 28.37 -1.48
CA GLN A 558 -4.04 27.38 -2.28
C GLN A 558 -5.00 28.05 -3.28
N GLU A 559 -5.23 29.37 -3.21
CA GLU A 559 -6.19 30.11 -4.03
C GLU A 559 -5.83 30.25 -5.51
N GLU A 560 -4.59 30.02 -5.93
CA GLU A 560 -4.29 29.83 -7.37
C GLU A 560 -4.63 28.43 -7.89
N TYR A 561 -5.08 27.54 -6.99
CA TYR A 561 -5.70 26.25 -7.34
C TYR A 561 -6.96 25.95 -6.50
N ARG A 562 -7.57 26.97 -5.87
CA ARG A 562 -8.96 26.89 -5.41
C ARG A 562 -9.77 27.35 -6.59
N LEU A 563 -10.09 26.37 -7.42
CA LEU A 563 -11.32 26.44 -8.18
C LEU A 563 -12.44 26.75 -7.19
N ASP A 564 -13.19 27.81 -7.47
CA ASP A 564 -14.46 28.02 -6.79
C ASP A 564 -15.35 26.84 -7.17
N TRP A 565 -15.41 25.87 -6.27
CA TRP A 565 -16.11 24.62 -6.49
C TRP A 565 -17.60 24.74 -6.15
N SER A 566 -18.17 25.95 -6.12
CA SER A 566 -19.62 26.07 -6.08
C SER A 566 -20.20 25.47 -7.36
N SER A 567 -21.06 24.46 -7.22
CA SER A 567 -21.83 23.93 -8.35
C SER A 567 -22.62 25.07 -8.99
N LEU A 568 -22.66 25.12 -10.31
CA LEU A 568 -23.48 26.11 -11.03
C LEU A 568 -24.95 25.99 -10.61
N ASN A 569 -25.59 27.12 -10.32
CA ASN A 569 -27.04 27.14 -10.10
C ASN A 569 -27.80 27.04 -11.44
N PRO A 570 -29.09 26.65 -11.45
CA PRO A 570 -29.84 26.45 -12.70
C PRO A 570 -29.87 27.65 -13.65
N LYS A 571 -29.80 28.88 -13.11
CA LYS A 571 -29.78 30.12 -13.91
C LYS A 571 -28.42 30.35 -14.57
N GLU A 572 -27.33 30.02 -13.88
CA GLU A 572 -25.98 30.04 -14.45
C GLU A 572 -25.79 28.97 -15.52
N ILE A 573 -26.32 27.77 -15.29
CA ILE A 573 -26.31 26.69 -16.29
C ILE A 573 -27.02 27.17 -17.56
N GLU A 574 -28.22 27.76 -17.44
CA GLU A 574 -28.96 28.26 -18.60
C GLU A 574 -28.17 29.33 -19.39
N ASN A 575 -27.49 30.23 -18.70
CA ASN A 575 -26.68 31.28 -19.34
C ASN A 575 -25.41 30.72 -20.03
N MET A 576 -24.88 29.59 -19.55
CA MET A 576 -23.62 29.02 -20.02
C MET A 576 -23.79 27.79 -20.94
N LYS A 577 -25.03 27.37 -21.22
CA LYS A 577 -25.33 26.16 -22.03
C LYS A 577 -24.64 26.16 -23.38
N ASP A 578 -24.61 27.29 -24.08
CA ASP A 578 -23.99 27.38 -25.41
C ASP A 578 -22.46 27.24 -25.30
N GLU A 579 -21.83 27.96 -24.36
CA GLU A 579 -20.38 27.87 -24.10
C GLU A 579 -19.93 26.45 -23.70
N LEU A 580 -20.66 25.79 -22.80
CA LEU A 580 -20.36 24.42 -22.37
C LEU A 580 -20.59 23.39 -23.48
N THR A 581 -21.61 23.62 -24.33
CA THR A 581 -21.87 22.76 -25.49
C THR A 581 -20.77 22.89 -26.54
N GLU A 582 -20.26 24.10 -26.78
CA GLU A 582 -19.10 24.33 -27.66
C GLU A 582 -17.83 23.69 -27.10
N LEU A 583 -17.59 23.79 -25.79
CA LEU A 583 -16.47 23.12 -25.12
C LEU A 583 -16.56 21.61 -25.28
N TRP A 584 -17.73 21.04 -25.01
CA TRP A 584 -18.01 19.62 -25.18
C TRP A 584 -17.74 19.19 -26.62
N GLU A 585 -18.29 19.91 -27.61
CA GLU A 585 -18.12 19.57 -29.03
C GLU A 585 -16.64 19.62 -29.44
N ALA A 586 -15.91 20.66 -29.04
CA ALA A 586 -14.48 20.78 -29.33
C ALA A 586 -13.66 19.63 -28.72
N SER A 587 -13.95 19.26 -27.47
CA SER A 587 -13.30 18.12 -26.80
C SER A 587 -13.69 16.79 -27.44
N VAL A 588 -14.95 16.60 -27.85
CA VAL A 588 -15.41 15.36 -28.47
C VAL A 588 -14.75 15.16 -29.82
N ARG A 589 -14.68 16.19 -30.66
CA ARG A 589 -14.00 16.14 -31.96
C ARG A 589 -12.52 15.79 -31.85
N SER A 590 -11.86 16.19 -30.77
CA SER A 590 -10.44 15.89 -30.55
C SER A 590 -10.18 14.51 -29.94
N THR A 591 -11.12 13.90 -29.22
CA THR A 591 -10.87 12.66 -28.46
C THR A 591 -11.75 11.47 -28.85
N HIS A 592 -12.87 11.68 -29.55
CA HIS A 592 -13.84 10.64 -29.94
C HIS A 592 -13.84 10.43 -31.45
N HIS A 593 -12.67 10.10 -32.04
CA HIS A 593 -12.50 9.88 -33.48
C HIS A 593 -13.37 8.75 -34.07
N PHE A 594 -14.00 7.94 -33.22
CA PHE A 594 -14.91 6.87 -33.61
C PHE A 594 -16.35 7.34 -33.82
N LEU A 595 -16.70 8.57 -33.42
CA LEU A 595 -18.00 9.18 -33.70
C LEU A 595 -17.97 9.88 -35.06
N THR A 596 -19.03 9.70 -35.84
CA THR A 596 -19.22 10.42 -37.11
C THR A 596 -19.77 11.83 -36.86
N GLU A 597 -19.71 12.70 -37.87
CA GLU A 597 -20.38 14.02 -37.80
C GLU A 597 -21.87 13.90 -37.52
N ALA A 598 -22.53 12.87 -38.08
CA ALA A 598 -23.94 12.63 -37.83
C ALA A 598 -24.20 12.30 -36.34
N ASP A 599 -23.32 11.50 -35.71
CA ASP A 599 -23.42 11.16 -34.28
C ASP A 599 -23.20 12.40 -33.40
N ILE A 600 -22.23 13.24 -33.72
CA ILE A 600 -21.97 14.48 -32.98
C ILE A 600 -23.16 15.43 -33.08
N GLN A 601 -23.75 15.59 -34.28
CA GLN A 601 -24.95 16.41 -34.46
C GLN A 601 -26.19 15.81 -33.77
N PHE A 602 -26.27 14.49 -33.63
CA PHE A 602 -27.31 13.81 -32.86
C PHE A 602 -27.18 14.08 -31.35
N TYR A 603 -25.98 13.96 -30.79
CA TYR A 603 -25.75 14.14 -29.34
C TYR A 603 -25.72 15.59 -28.89
N LYS A 604 -25.32 16.53 -29.75
CA LYS A 604 -25.22 17.96 -29.41
C LYS A 604 -26.49 18.56 -28.78
N PRO A 605 -27.70 18.38 -29.34
CA PRO A 605 -28.93 18.88 -28.71
C PRO A 605 -29.27 18.15 -27.40
N LEU A 606 -28.94 16.86 -27.26
CA LEU A 606 -29.18 16.08 -26.03
C LEU A 606 -28.28 16.56 -24.88
N VAL A 607 -27.00 16.80 -25.17
CA VAL A 607 -26.06 17.36 -24.19
C VAL A 607 -26.52 18.73 -23.72
N ARG A 608 -26.83 19.62 -24.67
CA ARG A 608 -27.24 21.00 -24.40
C ARG A 608 -28.51 21.09 -23.55
N ASN A 609 -29.54 20.32 -23.91
CA ASN A 609 -30.89 20.50 -23.38
C ASN A 609 -31.23 19.53 -22.24
N ASN A 610 -30.57 18.37 -22.15
CA ASN A 610 -30.91 17.32 -21.20
C ASN A 610 -29.76 17.06 -20.22
N TYR A 611 -28.57 16.73 -20.71
CA TYR A 611 -27.50 16.23 -19.83
C TYR A 611 -26.86 17.32 -18.97
N LEU A 612 -26.59 18.51 -19.51
CA LEU A 612 -26.02 19.63 -18.73
C LEU A 612 -26.94 20.05 -17.56
N THR A 613 -28.26 19.85 -17.68
CA THR A 613 -29.22 20.15 -16.62
C THR A 613 -29.48 19.01 -15.64
N ALA A 614 -29.03 17.79 -15.96
CA ALA A 614 -29.28 16.59 -15.17
C ALA A 614 -28.18 16.31 -14.13
N VAL A 615 -27.08 17.07 -14.16
CA VAL A 615 -25.88 16.84 -13.33
C VAL A 615 -25.49 18.11 -12.58
N GLN A 616 -24.79 17.95 -11.46
CA GLN A 616 -24.14 19.07 -10.79
C GLN A 616 -22.87 19.45 -11.56
N LEU A 617 -22.84 20.67 -12.10
CA LEU A 617 -21.75 21.15 -12.94
C LEU A 617 -20.71 21.94 -12.16
N TYR A 618 -19.44 21.61 -12.42
CA TYR A 618 -18.26 22.28 -11.89
C TYR A 618 -17.36 22.69 -13.05
N LEU A 619 -16.74 23.87 -12.98
CA LEU A 619 -15.96 24.43 -14.08
C LEU A 619 -14.59 24.92 -13.66
N ILE A 620 -13.68 24.98 -14.63
CA ILE A 620 -12.35 25.55 -14.52
C ILE A 620 -12.26 26.71 -15.50
N ARG A 621 -11.85 27.87 -15.00
CA ARG A 621 -11.49 29.03 -15.84
C ARG A 621 -9.98 29.26 -15.81
N ASN A 622 -9.42 29.71 -16.93
CA ASN A 622 -8.02 30.11 -17.01
C ASN A 622 -7.81 31.55 -16.55
N GLU A 623 -6.56 32.04 -16.62
CA GLU A 623 -6.17 33.42 -16.24
C GLU A 623 -6.90 34.52 -17.02
N GLN A 624 -7.45 34.20 -18.19
CA GLN A 624 -8.23 35.10 -19.04
C GLN A 624 -9.74 35.01 -18.74
N ASN A 625 -10.12 34.31 -17.66
CA ASN A 625 -11.51 34.06 -17.25
C ASN A 625 -12.35 33.29 -18.30
N LYS A 626 -11.71 32.55 -19.21
CA LYS A 626 -12.37 31.65 -20.17
C LYS A 626 -12.58 30.27 -19.56
N THR A 627 -13.75 29.66 -19.74
CA THR A 627 -13.98 28.26 -19.32
C THR A 627 -13.15 27.31 -20.16
N VAL A 628 -12.28 26.54 -19.52
CA VAL A 628 -11.32 25.63 -20.19
C VAL A 628 -11.57 24.16 -19.89
N ALA A 629 -12.30 23.84 -18.82
CA ALA A 629 -12.75 22.49 -18.53
C ALA A 629 -14.04 22.51 -17.69
N PHE A 630 -14.85 21.46 -17.78
CA PHE A 630 -15.97 21.24 -16.88
C PHE A 630 -16.14 19.77 -16.52
N MET A 631 -16.83 19.51 -15.41
CA MET A 631 -17.21 18.20 -14.92
C MET A 631 -18.66 18.19 -14.46
N GLY A 632 -19.40 17.14 -14.80
CA GLY A 632 -20.74 16.86 -14.35
C GLY A 632 -20.76 15.66 -13.40
N LEU A 633 -21.34 15.85 -12.21
CA LEU A 633 -21.48 14.81 -11.19
C LEU A 633 -22.96 14.46 -10.99
N SER A 634 -23.25 13.17 -10.83
CA SER A 634 -24.53 12.63 -10.34
C SER A 634 -24.31 11.93 -8.99
N ASP A 635 -25.39 11.44 -8.35
CA ASP A 635 -25.42 10.97 -6.95
C ASP A 635 -24.24 10.07 -6.52
N ASP A 636 -23.68 9.23 -7.41
CA ASP A 636 -22.55 8.35 -7.12
C ASP A 636 -21.45 8.28 -8.20
N MET A 637 -21.52 9.07 -9.28
CA MET A 637 -20.59 8.94 -10.40
C MET A 637 -20.26 10.24 -11.14
N ILE A 638 -19.11 10.20 -11.83
CA ILE A 638 -18.67 11.23 -12.76
C ILE A 638 -19.31 10.90 -14.11
N GLU A 639 -20.30 11.69 -14.50
CA GLU A 639 -21.06 11.51 -15.75
C GLU A 639 -20.37 12.20 -16.93
N MET A 640 -19.69 13.31 -16.67
CA MET A 640 -19.11 14.17 -17.70
C MET A 640 -17.78 14.74 -17.23
N LEU A 641 -16.75 14.70 -18.06
CA LEU A 641 -15.50 15.42 -17.84
C LEU A 641 -14.88 15.79 -19.18
N PHE A 642 -14.81 17.09 -19.48
CA PHE A 642 -14.32 17.60 -20.75
C PHE A 642 -13.32 18.74 -20.54
N VAL A 643 -12.28 18.77 -21.38
CA VAL A 643 -11.20 19.77 -21.34
C VAL A 643 -10.94 20.23 -22.78
N LEU A 644 -10.86 21.54 -23.00
CA LEU A 644 -10.55 22.11 -24.32
C LEU A 644 -9.26 21.49 -24.91
N PRO A 645 -9.21 21.15 -26.21
CA PRO A 645 -8.07 20.47 -26.82
C PRO A 645 -6.71 21.15 -26.54
N ASP A 646 -6.63 22.47 -26.72
CA ASP A 646 -5.41 23.26 -26.53
C ASP A 646 -5.00 23.43 -25.05
N GLU A 647 -5.86 22.98 -24.13
CA GLU A 647 -5.67 23.04 -22.68
C GLU A 647 -5.46 21.64 -22.07
N GLN A 648 -5.55 20.57 -22.87
CA GLN A 648 -5.25 19.21 -22.44
C GLN A 648 -3.76 19.08 -22.07
N GLY A 649 -3.46 18.22 -21.08
CA GLY A 649 -2.09 18.04 -20.57
C GLY A 649 -1.62 19.09 -19.55
N LYS A 650 -2.34 20.21 -19.38
CA LYS A 650 -2.04 21.24 -18.36
C LYS A 650 -2.55 20.90 -16.95
N GLY A 651 -3.19 19.74 -16.78
CA GLY A 651 -3.60 19.21 -15.48
C GLY A 651 -5.04 19.53 -15.05
N TYR A 652 -5.85 20.21 -15.86
CA TYR A 652 -7.24 20.56 -15.51
C TYR A 652 -8.14 19.33 -15.25
N GLY A 653 -8.07 18.31 -16.11
CA GLY A 653 -8.80 17.06 -15.87
C GLY A 653 -8.39 16.38 -14.56
N LYS A 654 -7.09 16.44 -14.20
CA LYS A 654 -6.58 15.91 -12.92
C LYS A 654 -7.18 16.67 -11.74
N GLN A 655 -7.30 18.00 -11.84
CA GLN A 655 -7.90 18.82 -10.79
C GLN A 655 -9.38 18.48 -10.58
N LEU A 656 -10.14 18.30 -11.66
CA LEU A 656 -11.55 17.89 -11.60
C LEU A 656 -11.72 16.51 -10.92
N ILE A 657 -10.88 15.54 -11.28
CA ILE A 657 -10.89 14.20 -10.65
C ILE A 657 -10.47 14.26 -9.18
N ASP A 658 -9.42 15.02 -8.85
CA ASP A 658 -8.99 15.18 -7.47
C ASP A 658 -10.11 15.80 -6.61
N PHE A 659 -10.88 16.74 -7.16
CA PHE A 659 -12.04 17.32 -6.50
C PHE A 659 -13.20 16.32 -6.33
N ALA A 660 -13.59 15.61 -7.41
CA ALA A 660 -14.64 14.60 -7.35
C ALA A 660 -14.36 13.54 -6.27
N VAL A 661 -13.11 13.08 -6.20
CA VAL A 661 -12.68 12.03 -5.26
C VAL A 661 -12.55 12.55 -3.83
N ARG A 662 -11.95 13.73 -3.63
CA ARG A 662 -11.59 14.21 -2.29
C ARG A 662 -12.70 14.98 -1.59
N GLU A 663 -13.40 15.82 -2.34
CA GLU A 663 -14.41 16.73 -1.79
C GLU A 663 -15.83 16.18 -1.98
N GLN A 664 -16.12 15.55 -3.13
CA GLN A 664 -17.45 15.01 -3.43
C GLN A 664 -17.59 13.50 -3.13
N HIS A 665 -16.48 12.83 -2.77
CA HIS A 665 -16.45 11.39 -2.45
C HIS A 665 -16.98 10.47 -3.56
N ILE A 666 -16.79 10.87 -4.82
CA ILE A 666 -17.18 10.09 -6.00
C ILE A 666 -15.99 9.30 -6.53
N TYR A 667 -16.19 8.00 -6.72
CA TYR A 667 -15.11 7.06 -7.07
C TYR A 667 -15.38 6.24 -8.33
N LYS A 668 -16.50 6.50 -9.02
CA LYS A 668 -16.97 5.79 -10.21
C LYS A 668 -16.99 6.73 -11.42
N VAL A 669 -16.57 6.23 -12.57
CA VAL A 669 -16.65 6.92 -13.85
C VAL A 669 -16.84 5.91 -14.97
N ASP A 670 -17.64 6.26 -15.97
CA ASP A 670 -17.83 5.47 -17.17
C ASP A 670 -17.12 6.15 -18.35
N VAL A 671 -16.51 5.37 -19.23
CA VAL A 671 -15.77 5.90 -20.38
C VAL A 671 -15.96 4.99 -21.60
N ASN A 672 -16.12 5.57 -22.79
CA ASN A 672 -16.13 4.78 -24.02
C ASN A 672 -14.78 4.07 -24.22
N GLU A 673 -14.82 2.76 -24.47
CA GLU A 673 -13.63 1.93 -24.64
C GLU A 673 -12.71 2.45 -25.76
N GLN A 674 -13.31 2.94 -26.85
CA GLN A 674 -12.58 3.49 -27.99
C GLN A 674 -11.87 4.81 -27.69
N ASN A 675 -12.25 5.53 -26.63
CA ASN A 675 -11.55 6.74 -26.19
C ASN A 675 -10.34 6.34 -25.32
N LEU A 676 -9.30 5.83 -25.98
CA LEU A 676 -8.07 5.36 -25.33
C LEU A 676 -7.41 6.47 -24.49
N GLN A 677 -7.50 7.73 -24.92
CA GLN A 677 -6.92 8.86 -24.19
C GLN A 677 -7.61 9.03 -22.82
N ALA A 678 -8.94 9.00 -22.77
CA ALA A 678 -9.69 9.09 -21.52
C ALA A 678 -9.50 7.83 -20.66
N THR A 679 -9.52 6.63 -21.26
CA THR A 679 -9.26 5.37 -20.56
C THR A 679 -7.89 5.38 -19.88
N PHE A 680 -6.82 5.74 -20.60
CA PHE A 680 -5.49 5.86 -20.02
C PHE A 680 -5.40 6.96 -18.97
N PHE A 681 -6.10 8.09 -19.18
CA PHE A 681 -6.16 9.16 -18.19
C PHE A 681 -6.71 8.65 -16.85
N TYR A 682 -7.86 7.95 -16.85
CA TYR A 682 -8.45 7.41 -15.62
C TYR A 682 -7.61 6.28 -15.00
N LEU A 683 -7.08 5.36 -15.80
CA LEU A 683 -6.19 4.29 -15.31
C LEU A 683 -4.93 4.86 -14.62
N ASN A 684 -4.33 5.90 -15.20
CA ASN A 684 -3.18 6.60 -14.60
C ASN A 684 -3.54 7.34 -13.30
N ARG A 685 -4.81 7.70 -13.11
CA ARG A 685 -5.33 8.27 -11.84
C ARG A 685 -5.70 7.21 -10.82
N GLY A 686 -5.41 5.94 -11.13
CA GLY A 686 -5.60 4.82 -10.23
C GLY A 686 -6.98 4.21 -10.33
N PHE A 687 -7.80 4.56 -11.31
CA PHE A 687 -9.03 3.80 -11.59
C PHE A 687 -8.67 2.44 -12.18
N GLU A 688 -9.50 1.44 -11.92
CA GLU A 688 -9.43 0.10 -12.51
C GLU A 688 -10.74 -0.17 -13.24
N ILE A 689 -10.65 -0.87 -14.37
CA ILE A 689 -11.84 -1.35 -15.10
C ILE A 689 -12.49 -2.44 -14.24
N VAL A 690 -13.74 -2.23 -13.85
CA VAL A 690 -14.51 -3.14 -13.00
C VAL A 690 -15.67 -3.81 -13.76
N GLY A 691 -16.02 -3.30 -14.93
CA GLY A 691 -17.04 -3.85 -15.82
C GLY A 691 -16.94 -3.26 -17.22
N ARG A 692 -17.68 -3.85 -18.17
CA ARG A 692 -17.77 -3.41 -19.55
C ARG A 692 -19.15 -3.77 -20.12
N ASP A 693 -19.80 -2.80 -20.73
CA ASP A 693 -21.04 -2.97 -21.50
C ASP A 693 -20.72 -2.92 -23.01
N GLU A 694 -21.38 -3.77 -23.81
CA GLU A 694 -21.15 -3.87 -25.26
C GLU A 694 -21.70 -2.69 -26.06
N THR A 695 -22.67 -1.97 -25.50
CA THR A 695 -23.35 -0.83 -26.15
C THR A 695 -23.43 0.35 -25.20
N ASP A 696 -23.62 1.55 -25.76
CA ASP A 696 -23.95 2.73 -24.97
C ASP A 696 -25.40 2.63 -24.40
N PRO A 697 -25.82 3.56 -23.52
CA PRO A 697 -27.19 3.56 -22.98
C PRO A 697 -28.30 3.73 -24.03
N SER A 698 -27.96 4.13 -25.27
CA SER A 698 -28.90 4.25 -26.40
C SER A 698 -28.91 3.01 -27.29
N GLY A 699 -28.12 1.98 -26.97
CA GLY A 699 -28.01 0.72 -27.72
C GLY A 699 -27.08 0.79 -28.93
N ASN A 700 -26.30 1.86 -29.11
CA ASN A 700 -25.34 1.98 -30.19
C ASN A 700 -24.06 1.18 -29.89
N PRO A 701 -23.31 0.73 -30.91
CA PRO A 701 -22.11 -0.11 -30.75
C PRO A 701 -20.89 0.70 -30.26
N PHE A 702 -21.03 1.43 -29.16
CA PHE A 702 -19.98 2.17 -28.47
C PHE A 702 -19.79 1.60 -27.06
N PRO A 703 -18.99 0.53 -26.89
CA PRO A 703 -18.80 -0.11 -25.59
C PRO A 703 -18.37 0.86 -24.50
N ILE A 704 -18.93 0.68 -23.30
CA ILE A 704 -18.65 1.50 -22.12
C ILE A 704 -17.85 0.69 -21.11
N LEU A 705 -16.72 1.22 -20.68
CA LEU A 705 -15.95 0.69 -19.57
C LEU A 705 -16.41 1.35 -18.28
N HIS A 706 -16.76 0.54 -17.28
CA HIS A 706 -17.04 1.02 -15.93
C HIS A 706 -15.76 1.00 -15.12
N LEU A 707 -15.34 2.17 -14.62
CA LEU A 707 -14.09 2.35 -13.90
C LEU A 707 -14.34 2.74 -12.45
N TYR A 708 -13.53 2.20 -11.54
CA TYR A 708 -13.59 2.49 -10.11
C TYR A 708 -12.22 2.79 -9.53
N LEU A 709 -12.10 3.80 -8.67
CA LEU A 709 -10.81 4.19 -8.09
C LEU A 709 -10.25 3.07 -7.18
N LYS A 710 -9.11 2.48 -7.57
CA LYS A 710 -8.46 1.31 -6.95
C LYS A 710 -8.30 1.41 -5.44
N GLU A 711 -7.92 2.57 -4.92
CA GLU A 711 -7.75 2.75 -3.46
C GLU A 711 -9.07 2.57 -2.69
N PHE A 712 -10.21 2.89 -3.31
CA PHE A 712 -11.55 2.76 -2.73
C PHE A 712 -12.24 1.45 -3.14
N TYR A 713 -11.96 0.94 -4.35
CA TYR A 713 -12.28 -0.43 -4.75
C TYR A 713 -11.60 -1.46 -3.82
N LEU A 714 -10.35 -1.18 -3.42
CA LEU A 714 -9.59 -1.98 -2.48
C LEU A 714 -9.87 -1.66 -1.01
N GLN A 715 -10.36 -0.47 -0.64
CA GLN A 715 -10.87 -0.22 0.72
C GLN A 715 -12.23 -0.89 0.94
N GLY A 716 -13.06 -1.03 -0.10
CA GLY A 716 -14.20 -1.96 -0.13
C GLY A 716 -13.80 -3.45 -0.13
N LYS A 717 -12.54 -3.79 -0.46
CA LYS A 717 -11.96 -5.15 -0.36
C LYS A 717 -10.97 -5.35 0.81
N LYS A 718 -10.60 -4.32 1.58
CA LYS A 718 -9.67 -4.39 2.73
C LYS A 718 -10.39 -4.10 4.04
N SER A 719 -11.38 -4.91 4.35
CA SER A 719 -11.52 -5.47 5.69
C SER A 719 -11.52 -7.00 5.59
N THR A 720 -10.45 -7.61 6.09
CA THR A 720 -10.39 -9.04 6.43
C THR A 720 -10.71 -10.05 5.32
N GLY A 721 -10.57 -9.73 4.04
CA GLY A 721 -10.93 -10.66 2.95
C GLY A 721 -12.36 -11.20 3.07
N LEU A 722 -13.20 -10.55 3.87
CA LEU A 722 -14.52 -10.98 4.29
C LEU A 722 -15.53 -10.06 3.61
N ARG A 723 -16.50 -10.63 2.90
CA ARG A 723 -17.56 -9.90 2.20
C ARG A 723 -18.91 -10.43 2.67
N ILE A 724 -19.79 -9.55 3.13
CA ILE A 724 -21.18 -9.91 3.42
C ILE A 724 -22.01 -9.35 2.26
N ARG A 725 -22.82 -10.20 1.62
CA ARG A 725 -23.71 -9.82 0.51
C ARG A 725 -25.14 -10.04 0.92
N ARG A 726 -26.00 -9.07 0.67
CA ARG A 726 -27.46 -9.27 0.71
C ARG A 726 -27.86 -10.11 -0.50
N ILE A 727 -28.64 -11.16 -0.26
CA ILE A 727 -29.14 -12.07 -1.29
C ILE A 727 -30.59 -11.70 -1.58
N THR A 728 -30.82 -11.09 -2.75
CA THR A 728 -32.15 -10.68 -3.22
C THR A 728 -32.85 -11.78 -3.99
N ASP A 729 -32.09 -12.60 -4.71
CA ASP A 729 -32.62 -13.60 -5.65
C ASP A 729 -31.96 -14.97 -5.44
N ASN A 730 -32.67 -16.04 -5.81
CA ASN A 730 -32.21 -17.42 -5.69
C ASN A 730 -31.73 -17.81 -4.28
N LYS A 731 -32.43 -17.35 -3.23
CA LYS A 731 -32.10 -17.63 -1.82
C LYS A 731 -31.98 -19.13 -1.51
N LYS A 732 -32.73 -19.99 -2.21
CA LYS A 732 -32.63 -21.46 -2.11
C LYS A 732 -31.29 -22.04 -2.59
N ASN A 733 -30.43 -21.28 -3.29
CA ASN A 733 -29.08 -21.74 -3.63
C ASN A 733 -28.18 -21.95 -2.40
N PHE A 734 -28.60 -21.46 -1.23
CA PHE A 734 -27.90 -21.55 0.05
C PHE A 734 -28.56 -22.57 1.00
N LEU A 735 -29.49 -23.39 0.49
CA LEU A 735 -30.28 -24.32 1.27
C LEU A 735 -29.42 -25.32 2.03
N ASP A 736 -28.29 -25.75 1.45
CA ASP A 736 -27.29 -26.61 2.09
C ASP A 736 -26.80 -26.04 3.44
N LEU A 737 -26.66 -24.72 3.51
CA LEU A 737 -26.20 -24.03 4.71
C LEU A 737 -27.35 -23.67 5.64
N LEU A 738 -28.51 -23.26 5.10
CA LEU A 738 -29.71 -22.96 5.89
C LEU A 738 -30.20 -24.19 6.67
N LEU A 739 -30.08 -25.38 6.08
CA LEU A 739 -30.44 -26.66 6.69
C LEU A 739 -29.58 -27.03 7.91
N LEU A 740 -28.44 -26.37 8.12
CA LEU A 740 -27.60 -26.58 9.31
C LEU A 740 -28.17 -25.92 10.57
N ALA A 741 -29.03 -24.91 10.41
CA ALA A 741 -29.64 -24.19 11.52
C ALA A 741 -31.14 -24.49 11.67
N ASP A 742 -31.78 -24.99 10.62
CA ASP A 742 -33.17 -25.44 10.63
C ASP A 742 -33.28 -26.73 9.81
N GLU A 743 -33.57 -27.86 10.45
CA GLU A 743 -33.43 -29.20 9.84
C GLU A 743 -34.52 -29.52 8.79
N GLN A 744 -35.56 -28.68 8.64
CA GLN A 744 -36.68 -28.91 7.72
C GLN A 744 -36.84 -27.78 6.70
N GLU A 745 -36.76 -28.12 5.40
CA GLU A 745 -36.96 -27.14 4.32
C GLU A 745 -38.35 -26.46 4.39
N SER A 746 -39.38 -27.21 4.79
CA SER A 746 -40.74 -26.68 4.95
C SER A 746 -40.85 -25.57 6.00
N MET A 747 -39.97 -25.56 7.00
CA MET A 747 -39.86 -24.50 8.01
C MET A 747 -39.09 -23.29 7.46
N ILE A 748 -38.00 -23.54 6.73
CA ILE A 748 -37.22 -22.51 6.03
C ILE A 748 -38.10 -21.71 5.06
N ASP A 749 -38.95 -22.40 4.29
CA ASP A 749 -39.83 -21.79 3.30
C ASP A 749 -40.83 -20.78 3.91
N ARG A 750 -41.18 -20.92 5.20
CA ARG A 750 -42.10 -19.99 5.89
C ARG A 750 -41.52 -18.58 6.07
N TYR A 751 -40.20 -18.46 6.14
CA TYR A 751 -39.53 -17.18 6.40
C TYR A 751 -38.55 -16.75 5.31
N LEU A 752 -38.08 -17.65 4.43
CA LEU A 752 -37.01 -17.35 3.47
C LEU A 752 -37.41 -16.28 2.45
N ASP A 753 -38.62 -16.33 1.91
CA ASP A 753 -39.08 -15.39 0.90
C ASP A 753 -39.30 -13.99 1.49
N ARG A 754 -39.97 -13.91 2.65
CA ARG A 754 -40.24 -12.65 3.36
C ARG A 754 -39.04 -12.06 4.11
N GLY A 755 -38.02 -12.87 4.42
CA GLY A 755 -36.84 -12.47 5.18
C GLY A 755 -35.73 -11.84 4.33
N GLU A 756 -34.96 -10.93 4.90
CA GLU A 756 -33.72 -10.43 4.31
C GLU A 756 -32.59 -11.42 4.60
N MET A 757 -31.97 -11.94 3.53
CA MET A 757 -30.90 -12.92 3.62
C MET A 757 -29.53 -12.26 3.40
N PHE A 758 -28.56 -12.60 4.23
CA PHE A 758 -27.17 -12.14 4.09
C PHE A 758 -26.21 -13.33 4.08
N ALA A 759 -25.25 -13.32 3.16
CA ALA A 759 -24.24 -14.37 2.97
C ALA A 759 -22.83 -13.78 3.16
N LEU A 760 -22.05 -14.39 4.04
CA LEU A 760 -20.68 -14.01 4.38
C LEU A 760 -19.68 -14.93 3.66
N TYR A 761 -18.79 -14.33 2.88
CA TYR A 761 -17.72 -14.95 2.10
C TYR A 761 -16.35 -14.55 2.64
N LYS A 762 -15.36 -15.44 2.52
CA LYS A 762 -13.94 -15.09 2.66
C LYS A 762 -13.20 -15.41 1.36
N GLY A 763 -12.71 -14.39 0.65
CA GLY A 763 -12.40 -14.52 -0.77
C GLY A 763 -13.68 -14.83 -1.55
N ASP A 764 -13.65 -15.87 -2.39
CA ASP A 764 -14.82 -16.37 -3.13
C ASP A 764 -15.51 -17.56 -2.42
N SER A 765 -15.03 -17.95 -1.23
CA SER A 765 -15.59 -19.08 -0.49
C SER A 765 -16.65 -18.63 0.52
N LEU A 766 -17.88 -19.12 0.35
CA LEU A 766 -18.99 -18.95 1.29
C LEU A 766 -18.66 -19.58 2.65
N LYS A 767 -18.92 -18.86 3.74
CA LYS A 767 -18.62 -19.31 5.12
C LYS A 767 -19.87 -19.40 5.99
N SER A 768 -20.74 -18.39 5.95
CA SER A 768 -21.90 -18.29 6.83
C SER A 768 -23.05 -17.56 6.15
N VAL A 769 -24.30 -17.89 6.50
CA VAL A 769 -25.51 -17.16 6.07
C VAL A 769 -26.37 -16.80 7.28
N CYS A 770 -27.22 -15.79 7.12
CA CYS A 770 -28.29 -15.50 8.05
C CYS A 770 -29.54 -14.99 7.31
N VAL A 771 -30.71 -15.17 7.93
CA VAL A 771 -32.00 -14.67 7.45
C VAL A 771 -32.69 -13.92 8.59
N VAL A 772 -33.12 -12.69 8.32
CA VAL A 772 -33.78 -11.80 9.29
C VAL A 772 -35.16 -11.40 8.78
N THR A 773 -36.19 -11.49 9.62
CA THR A 773 -37.55 -11.04 9.30
C THR A 773 -37.90 -9.77 10.08
N ASP A 774 -38.71 -8.90 9.48
CA ASP A 774 -39.34 -7.77 10.17
C ASP A 774 -40.63 -8.26 10.83
N GLU A 775 -40.67 -8.23 12.17
CA GLU A 775 -41.82 -8.64 12.97
C GLU A 775 -42.70 -7.44 13.38
N GLY A 776 -42.43 -6.26 12.80
CA GLY A 776 -43.17 -5.02 13.04
C GLY A 776 -42.70 -4.26 14.28
N ASN A 777 -43.20 -3.03 14.45
CA ASN A 777 -42.86 -2.13 15.58
C ASN A 777 -41.34 -1.89 15.77
N ARG A 778 -40.56 -1.92 14.67
CA ARG A 778 -39.10 -1.85 14.67
C ARG A 778 -38.44 -3.03 15.43
N THR A 779 -39.13 -4.17 15.54
CA THR A 779 -38.58 -5.42 16.06
C THR A 779 -38.22 -6.33 14.90
N PHE A 780 -36.96 -6.80 14.87
CA PHE A 780 -36.47 -7.71 13.83
C PHE A 780 -36.07 -9.03 14.46
N GLU A 781 -36.27 -10.15 13.77
CA GLU A 781 -35.93 -11.48 14.28
C GLU A 781 -34.94 -12.21 13.38
N ILE A 782 -33.86 -12.73 13.95
CA ILE A 782 -32.95 -13.65 13.27
C ILE A 782 -33.60 -15.04 13.25
N LYS A 783 -34.21 -15.40 12.12
CA LYS A 783 -34.87 -16.71 11.93
C LYS A 783 -33.89 -17.84 11.66
N ASN A 784 -32.76 -17.54 11.02
CA ASN A 784 -31.75 -18.54 10.70
C ASN A 784 -30.36 -17.91 10.70
N ILE A 785 -29.38 -18.58 11.30
CA ILE A 785 -27.96 -18.22 11.17
C ILE A 785 -27.13 -19.49 11.20
N ALA A 786 -26.38 -19.73 10.13
CA ALA A 786 -25.62 -20.96 9.94
C ALA A 786 -24.21 -20.67 9.45
N THR A 787 -23.22 -21.39 9.97
CA THR A 787 -21.82 -21.38 9.51
C THR A 787 -21.42 -22.81 9.17
N TYR A 788 -20.73 -23.03 8.03
CA TYR A 788 -20.30 -24.38 7.64
C TYR A 788 -19.45 -25.01 8.76
N PRO A 789 -19.59 -26.33 9.04
CA PRO A 789 -18.95 -26.98 10.19
C PRO A 789 -17.44 -26.73 10.28
N GLN A 790 -16.71 -26.81 9.17
CA GLN A 790 -15.27 -26.57 9.08
C GLN A 790 -14.83 -25.12 9.40
N TYR A 791 -15.78 -24.18 9.49
CA TYR A 791 -15.53 -22.76 9.78
C TYR A 791 -16.16 -22.31 11.10
N GLN A 792 -16.83 -23.20 11.83
CA GLN A 792 -17.35 -22.90 13.17
C GLN A 792 -16.21 -22.60 14.15
N LYS A 793 -16.49 -21.83 15.20
CA LYS A 793 -15.51 -21.33 16.20
C LYS A 793 -14.39 -20.43 15.64
N GLN A 794 -14.46 -20.01 14.37
CA GLN A 794 -13.53 -19.03 13.77
C GLN A 794 -14.08 -17.60 13.74
N GLY A 795 -15.25 -17.36 14.34
CA GLY A 795 -15.83 -16.03 14.52
C GLY A 795 -16.77 -15.52 13.40
N TYR A 796 -17.03 -16.29 12.35
CA TYR A 796 -17.87 -15.83 11.22
C TYR A 796 -19.34 -15.58 11.59
N GLY A 797 -19.97 -16.44 12.41
CA GLY A 797 -21.34 -16.18 12.92
C GLY A 797 -21.42 -14.92 13.79
N LYS A 798 -20.41 -14.69 14.64
CA LYS A 798 -20.31 -13.46 15.46
C LYS A 798 -20.17 -12.20 14.58
N LEU A 799 -19.41 -12.30 13.49
CA LEU A 799 -19.25 -11.21 12.52
C LEU A 799 -20.56 -10.89 11.79
N LEU A 800 -21.35 -11.90 11.40
CA LEU A 800 -22.69 -11.67 10.84
C LEU A 800 -23.60 -10.96 11.85
N ILE A 801 -23.66 -11.41 13.10
CA ILE A 801 -24.45 -10.74 14.14
C ILE A 801 -24.01 -9.28 14.29
N GLN A 802 -22.69 -9.02 14.37
CA GLN A 802 -22.17 -7.65 14.44
C GLN A 802 -22.55 -6.79 13.23
N PHE A 803 -22.51 -7.36 12.02
CA PHE A 803 -22.96 -6.70 10.80
C PHE A 803 -24.45 -6.36 10.88
N LEU A 804 -25.31 -7.28 11.33
CA LEU A 804 -26.76 -7.04 11.43
C LEU A 804 -27.07 -5.86 12.37
N PHE A 805 -26.39 -5.76 13.52
CA PHE A 805 -26.56 -4.62 14.42
C PHE A 805 -26.09 -3.29 13.81
N GLY A 806 -25.06 -3.31 12.95
CA GLY A 806 -24.66 -2.15 12.17
C GLY A 806 -25.68 -1.80 11.08
N TYR A 807 -26.16 -2.79 10.34
CA TYR A 807 -27.06 -2.65 9.20
C TYR A 807 -28.46 -2.14 9.60
N TYR A 808 -28.99 -2.66 10.70
CA TYR A 808 -30.31 -2.26 11.22
C TYR A 808 -30.26 -1.09 12.19
N ARG A 809 -29.11 -0.44 12.38
CA ARG A 809 -28.96 0.71 13.28
C ARG A 809 -29.90 1.85 12.87
N GLY A 810 -30.63 2.41 13.84
CA GLY A 810 -31.63 3.47 13.61
C GLY A 810 -32.97 2.99 13.01
N LYS A 811 -33.03 1.77 12.46
CA LYS A 811 -34.26 1.13 11.96
C LYS A 811 -34.86 0.13 12.95
N CYS A 812 -34.01 -0.54 13.73
CA CYS A 812 -34.36 -1.57 14.70
C CYS A 812 -34.26 -1.05 16.13
N ARG A 813 -35.33 -1.25 16.92
CA ARG A 813 -35.39 -0.99 18.36
C ARG A 813 -34.97 -2.22 19.16
N SER A 814 -35.37 -3.41 18.71
CA SER A 814 -35.07 -4.69 19.38
C SER A 814 -34.82 -5.78 18.36
N MET A 815 -33.76 -6.56 18.55
CA MET A 815 -33.46 -7.71 17.73
C MET A 815 -33.67 -9.00 18.54
N LEU A 816 -34.52 -9.88 18.03
CA LEU A 816 -34.86 -11.16 18.61
C LEU A 816 -34.10 -12.30 17.92
N VAL A 817 -33.86 -13.37 18.66
CA VAL A 817 -33.46 -14.66 18.10
C VAL A 817 -34.15 -15.78 18.87
N GLY A 818 -34.84 -16.66 18.14
CA GLY A 818 -35.37 -17.90 18.68
C GLY A 818 -34.33 -19.02 18.54
N THR A 819 -34.05 -19.73 19.63
CA THR A 819 -33.23 -20.95 19.59
C THR A 819 -33.79 -22.02 20.51
N GLY A 820 -33.47 -23.28 20.26
CA GLY A 820 -33.82 -24.37 21.17
C GLY A 820 -33.24 -24.17 22.57
N ASP A 821 -33.91 -24.73 23.58
CA ASP A 821 -33.42 -24.76 24.97
C ASP A 821 -32.19 -25.68 25.13
N SER A 822 -31.08 -25.26 24.52
CA SER A 822 -29.86 -26.02 24.32
C SER A 822 -28.67 -25.35 25.01
N PRO A 823 -27.86 -26.12 25.76
CA PRO A 823 -26.67 -25.61 26.42
C PRO A 823 -25.54 -25.27 25.44
N LEU A 824 -25.69 -25.55 24.13
CA LEU A 824 -24.69 -25.27 23.11
C LEU A 824 -24.94 -23.95 22.36
N THR A 825 -26.19 -23.59 22.09
CA THR A 825 -26.57 -22.40 21.31
C THR A 825 -26.82 -21.16 22.15
N ILE A 826 -27.46 -21.29 23.31
CA ILE A 826 -27.76 -20.16 24.20
C ILE A 826 -26.48 -19.39 24.59
N PRO A 827 -25.38 -20.05 25.02
CA PRO A 827 -24.15 -19.35 25.36
C PRO A 827 -23.55 -18.55 24.20
N PHE A 828 -23.71 -18.99 22.95
CA PHE A 828 -23.20 -18.26 21.78
C PHE A 828 -23.89 -16.89 21.64
N TYR A 829 -25.22 -16.84 21.79
CA TYR A 829 -25.97 -15.58 21.71
C TYR A 829 -25.73 -14.69 22.92
N GLU A 830 -25.61 -15.26 24.13
CA GLU A 830 -25.21 -14.51 25.33
C GLU A 830 -23.82 -13.88 25.17
N HIS A 831 -22.84 -14.59 24.60
CA HIS A 831 -21.52 -14.04 24.27
C HIS A 831 -21.56 -12.95 23.18
N CYS A 832 -22.62 -12.92 22.37
CA CYS A 832 -22.89 -11.84 21.42
C CYS A 832 -23.65 -10.67 22.05
N GLY A 833 -24.00 -10.77 23.35
CA GLY A 833 -24.66 -9.75 24.15
C GLY A 833 -26.19 -9.80 24.09
N PHE A 834 -26.79 -10.91 23.68
CA PHE A 834 -28.23 -11.11 23.82
C PHE A 834 -28.59 -11.52 25.25
N THR A 835 -29.75 -11.08 25.72
CA THR A 835 -30.31 -11.39 27.04
C THR A 835 -31.63 -12.15 26.89
N TYR A 836 -31.98 -12.99 27.84
CA TYR A 836 -33.26 -13.70 27.85
C TYR A 836 -34.47 -12.75 27.70
N SER A 837 -35.43 -13.13 26.85
CA SER A 837 -36.69 -12.41 26.64
C SER A 837 -37.88 -13.22 27.17
N HIS A 838 -38.21 -14.34 26.52
CA HIS A 838 -39.33 -15.20 26.89
C HIS A 838 -39.14 -16.62 26.31
N ARG A 839 -40.07 -17.53 26.60
CA ARG A 839 -40.05 -18.92 26.12
C ARG A 839 -41.41 -19.30 25.53
N ILE A 840 -41.39 -20.05 24.43
CA ILE A 840 -42.56 -20.68 23.83
C ILE A 840 -42.50 -22.19 24.13
N PRO A 841 -43.42 -22.73 24.93
CA PRO A 841 -43.44 -24.15 25.25
C PRO A 841 -43.85 -25.00 24.03
N ASN A 842 -43.32 -26.23 23.93
CA ASN A 842 -43.68 -27.23 22.90
C ASN A 842 -43.45 -26.82 21.44
N PHE A 843 -42.72 -25.73 21.19
CA PHE A 843 -42.53 -25.21 19.84
C PHE A 843 -41.96 -26.26 18.87
N PHE A 844 -40.94 -27.02 19.29
CA PHE A 844 -40.28 -27.98 18.41
C PHE A 844 -41.11 -29.24 18.19
N THR A 845 -41.87 -29.68 19.19
CA THR A 845 -42.77 -30.84 19.06
C THR A 845 -43.98 -30.54 18.19
N ASP A 846 -44.43 -29.28 18.15
CA ASP A 846 -45.65 -28.90 17.44
C ASP A 846 -45.38 -28.47 15.98
N ASN A 847 -44.14 -28.07 15.66
CA ASN A 847 -43.81 -27.50 14.34
C ASN A 847 -42.90 -28.38 13.48
N TYR A 848 -42.27 -29.42 14.03
CA TYR A 848 -41.34 -30.30 13.30
C TYR A 848 -41.87 -31.73 13.21
N GLU A 849 -41.78 -32.32 12.02
CA GLU A 849 -42.24 -33.70 11.75
C GLU A 849 -41.48 -34.79 12.53
N HIS A 850 -40.27 -34.49 13.03
CA HIS A 850 -39.42 -35.42 13.77
C HIS A 850 -38.78 -34.74 14.99
N PRO A 851 -38.48 -35.49 16.07
CA PRO A 851 -37.80 -34.95 17.24
C PRO A 851 -36.41 -34.42 16.92
N ILE A 852 -36.13 -33.16 17.28
CA ILE A 852 -34.81 -32.54 17.12
C ILE A 852 -34.00 -32.73 18.40
N PHE A 853 -32.74 -33.13 18.25
CA PHE A 853 -31.81 -33.32 19.37
C PHE A 853 -30.58 -32.43 19.20
N GLU A 854 -30.21 -31.73 20.27
CA GLU A 854 -28.96 -30.97 20.31
C GLU A 854 -28.20 -31.27 21.60
N GLY A 855 -26.92 -31.62 21.48
CA GLY A 855 -26.08 -31.98 22.64
C GLY A 855 -26.60 -33.18 23.45
N GLY A 856 -27.38 -34.07 22.83
CA GLY A 856 -27.99 -35.23 23.49
C GLY A 856 -29.30 -34.95 24.24
N LYS A 857 -29.82 -33.71 24.20
CA LYS A 857 -31.12 -33.31 24.77
C LYS A 857 -32.13 -33.08 23.63
N GLN A 858 -33.34 -33.61 23.78
CA GLN A 858 -34.43 -33.29 22.85
C GLN A 858 -34.87 -31.84 23.03
N LEU A 859 -34.96 -31.09 21.93
CA LEU A 859 -35.52 -29.75 21.94
C LEU A 859 -37.04 -29.85 22.01
N VAL A 860 -37.63 -29.18 23.01
CA VAL A 860 -39.08 -29.13 23.24
C VAL A 860 -39.55 -27.69 23.15
N ASP A 861 -38.94 -26.80 23.94
CA ASP A 861 -39.28 -25.39 24.00
C ASP A 861 -38.38 -24.53 23.10
N MET A 862 -38.92 -23.43 22.58
CA MET A 862 -38.18 -22.35 21.92
C MET A 862 -37.91 -21.23 22.91
N VAL A 863 -36.64 -20.86 23.08
CA VAL A 863 -36.20 -19.76 23.93
C VAL A 863 -35.89 -18.54 23.07
N TYR A 864 -36.50 -17.42 23.39
CA TYR A 864 -36.23 -16.14 22.74
C TYR A 864 -35.23 -15.32 23.55
N LEU A 865 -34.20 -14.83 22.86
CA LEU A 865 -33.23 -13.88 23.39
C LEU A 865 -33.38 -12.56 22.63
N GLN A 866 -33.10 -11.44 23.31
CA GLN A 866 -33.24 -10.09 22.76
C GLN A 866 -32.01 -9.23 23.01
N LYS A 867 -31.76 -8.28 22.11
CA LYS A 867 -30.71 -7.25 22.26
C LYS A 867 -31.10 -5.95 21.55
N SER A 868 -30.80 -4.81 22.17
CA SER A 868 -31.01 -3.48 21.58
C SER A 868 -29.80 -3.00 20.76
N PRO A 869 -29.98 -2.49 19.53
CA PRO A 869 -28.88 -2.02 18.68
C PRO A 869 -28.13 -0.76 19.14
N ASP A 870 -28.70 0.01 20.07
CA ASP A 870 -28.12 1.30 20.52
C ASP A 870 -27.07 1.15 21.63
N GLU A 871 -26.89 -0.05 22.18
CA GLU A 871 -25.86 -0.36 23.18
C GLU A 871 -24.64 -1.05 22.52
N GLY A 872 -23.81 -0.31 21.76
CA GLY A 872 -22.61 -0.90 21.17
C GLY A 872 -21.76 -0.01 20.26
N GLY A 873 -20.43 -0.13 20.39
CA GLY A 873 -19.41 0.67 19.69
C GLY A 873 -19.43 0.59 18.16
N VAL A 874 -18.84 1.63 17.53
CA VAL A 874 -18.83 1.89 16.09
C VAL A 874 -18.06 0.83 15.31
N TYR A 875 -18.78 0.09 14.45
CA TYR A 875 -18.21 -0.63 13.31
C TYR A 875 -19.01 -0.23 12.06
N VAL A 876 -18.33 0.38 11.09
CA VAL A 876 -18.92 0.77 9.81
C VAL A 876 -18.74 -0.40 8.85
N PHE A 877 -19.85 -1.03 8.44
CA PHE A 877 -19.88 -1.92 7.29
C PHE A 877 -20.57 -1.16 6.14
N SER A 878 -19.90 -1.06 5.00
CA SER A 878 -20.49 -0.49 3.78
C SER A 878 -21.61 -1.43 3.30
N SER A 879 -22.81 -0.88 3.13
CA SER A 879 -24.03 -1.54 2.64
C SER A 879 -23.89 -2.12 1.24
#